data_AF-A0A1I3EU25-F1
#
_entry.id   AF-A0A1I3EU25-F1
#
_cell.length_a   1.000
_cell.length_b   1.000
_cell.length_c   1.000
_cell.angle_alpha   90.00
_cell.angle_beta   90.00
_cell.angle_gamma   90.00
#
_symmetry.space_group_name_H-M   'P 1'
#
loop_
_entity.id
_entity.type
_entity.pdbx_description
1 polymer ?
#
loop_
_entity_poly.entity_id
_entity_poly.type
_entity_poly.pdbx_seq_one_letter_code
_entity_poly.pdbx_strand_id
1 'polypeptide(L)'
;METIMQINGVVNNFVWGPPGLTLLVGTGIYLSILLKLPQIRYFFPALAEVMRFRKKREEDKAIPAFAAMATALAATVGTGNVAGVATALHLGGPGALVWMLISAFFGMCTKFAEVTLAVHFRKKDEHGDWRGGPMYVLEYGLGAWGGIWKPLGKLLAVLFAVFVLMASWGMGAAVQANSVAEVLFMGWDVDHLYSGVMMAVAVGLVIIGGLTSLSRAAVLVVPFMIVFYMVSAGIILAGHAAQIPAVIANAFQMAFQPEPSVLAGGVAGWCVMEAIQRGIARGVFSNEAGMGSAPMAYATASSAHPVQMGFYGIVEVFVDTFVICTITGLVILVTGTMTYAPELTGAQLALRSFELALGTAGKYLLSIGLILFAVTTILGWYWYAETAVTYLLGVRFKSVVKLLLLVMIIFGASGLQLFDASGYEFLNNIWNISDTLNGLMALPNLIGLLLLSLTLRRIVRDYDGQKAEDMPAEKPCIKEWKGKLVLAACAVLLPFVIAAWKGSGQETVHRQDVSLQTVMESGQFVFGVDASFPPMSYTNDDGELVGFDIDLAREICSRMGVACVMQPIAWNDKEAELDSRRIDCIASMSVLPQPLETMCLSEAYVNDNLVFVVRGDSRIMWMRDLKGKVLGVQIGSTTFDALQASELYKEVTVVPLADNMAVLQQVREKKLDAGLVDSLAAFYFIRSSKDRYFILPDSLSEEDLAIGFRINDKELRNKVQKILSEMKADGTLGKLSQKWFESDIMIVR
;
A
#
# COMPACT_ATOMS: atom_id res chain seq x y z
N MET A 1 12.35 5.02 18.60
CA MET A 1 11.44 4.48 17.58
C MET A 1 11.67 5.18 16.25
N GLU A 2 11.63 6.51 16.21
CA GLU A 2 11.88 7.33 15.01
C GLU A 2 13.13 6.93 14.20
N THR A 3 14.30 6.77 14.82
CA THR A 3 15.52 6.36 14.12
C THR A 3 15.38 4.98 13.45
N ILE A 4 14.70 4.04 14.11
CA ILE A 4 14.43 2.70 13.54
C ILE A 4 13.51 2.87 12.32
N MET A 5 12.50 3.73 12.41
CA MET A 5 11.57 3.97 11.30
C MET A 5 12.19 4.74 10.13
N GLN A 6 13.12 5.66 10.39
CA GLN A 6 13.90 6.33 9.35
C GLN A 6 14.77 5.33 8.60
N ILE A 7 15.51 4.47 9.32
CA ILE A 7 16.30 3.39 8.72
C ILE A 7 15.39 2.45 7.94
N ASN A 8 14.25 2.06 8.53
CA ASN A 8 13.28 1.20 7.87
C ASN A 8 12.78 1.82 6.57
N GLY A 9 12.45 3.11 6.54
CA GLY A 9 12.01 3.81 5.34
C GLY A 9 13.06 3.77 4.22
N VAL A 10 14.34 3.99 4.54
CA VAL A 10 15.44 3.90 3.55
C VAL A 10 15.54 2.48 2.97
N VAL A 11 15.50 1.46 3.83
CA VAL A 11 15.59 0.07 3.38
C VAL A 11 14.34 -0.34 2.60
N ASN A 12 13.15 0.07 3.04
CA ASN A 12 11.90 -0.20 2.36
C ASN A 12 11.90 0.39 0.95
N ASN A 13 12.31 1.65 0.80
CA ASN A 13 12.46 2.31 -0.50
C ASN A 13 13.50 1.63 -1.40
N PHE A 14 14.52 1.00 -0.83
CA PHE A 14 15.49 0.23 -1.62
C PHE A 14 14.88 -1.08 -2.14
N VAL A 15 14.20 -1.82 -1.26
CA VAL A 15 13.71 -3.17 -1.58
C VAL A 15 12.42 -3.15 -2.40
N TRP A 16 11.51 -2.23 -2.11
CA TRP A 16 10.25 -2.07 -2.83
C TRP A 16 10.28 -0.95 -3.86
N GLY A 17 11.38 -0.17 -3.92
CA GLY A 17 11.62 0.76 -5.00
C GLY A 17 12.30 0.12 -6.22
N PRO A 18 12.71 0.96 -7.19
CA PRO A 18 13.22 0.48 -8.48
C PRO A 18 14.32 -0.59 -8.41
N PRO A 19 15.34 -0.52 -7.52
CA PRO A 19 16.40 -1.53 -7.46
C PRO A 19 15.88 -2.94 -7.11
N GLY A 20 15.10 -3.07 -6.03
CA GLY A 20 14.61 -4.36 -5.58
C GLY A 20 13.57 -4.95 -6.54
N LEU A 21 12.66 -4.14 -7.08
CA LEU A 21 11.70 -4.59 -8.09
C LEU A 21 12.38 -5.04 -9.38
N THR A 22 13.44 -4.33 -9.80
CA THR A 22 14.26 -4.74 -10.97
C THR A 22 14.95 -6.07 -10.70
N LEU A 23 15.45 -6.30 -9.49
CA LEU A 23 16.06 -7.59 -9.14
C LEU A 23 15.02 -8.72 -9.15
N LEU A 24 13.82 -8.49 -8.60
CA LEU A 24 12.72 -9.46 -8.57
C LEU A 24 12.26 -9.86 -9.97
N VAL A 25 11.76 -8.89 -10.75
CA VAL A 25 11.21 -9.14 -12.10
C VAL A 25 12.33 -9.47 -13.08
N GLY A 26 13.48 -8.80 -12.98
CA GLY A 26 14.66 -9.06 -13.81
C GLY A 26 15.21 -10.47 -13.63
N THR A 27 15.18 -11.03 -12.41
CA THR A 27 15.51 -12.45 -12.19
C THR A 27 14.53 -13.36 -12.90
N GLY A 28 13.23 -13.08 -12.82
CA GLY A 28 12.19 -13.84 -13.55
C GLY A 28 12.37 -13.78 -15.07
N ILE A 29 12.68 -12.61 -15.63
CA ILE A 29 12.98 -12.44 -17.06
C ILE A 29 14.24 -13.24 -17.44
N TYR A 30 15.32 -13.10 -16.67
CA TYR A 30 16.57 -13.80 -16.92
C TYR A 30 16.39 -15.33 -16.91
N LEU A 31 15.73 -15.86 -15.88
CA LEU A 31 15.46 -17.29 -15.77
C LEU A 31 14.52 -17.78 -16.88
N SER A 32 13.54 -16.96 -17.26
CA SER A 32 12.64 -17.25 -18.37
C SER A 32 13.40 -17.45 -19.67
N ILE A 33 14.38 -16.60 -19.97
CA ILE A 33 15.23 -16.73 -21.17
C ILE A 33 16.14 -17.97 -21.03
N LEU A 34 16.83 -18.12 -19.88
CA LEU A 34 17.80 -19.19 -19.66
C LEU A 34 17.19 -20.59 -19.76
N LEU A 35 15.95 -20.75 -19.26
CA LEU A 35 15.23 -22.02 -19.17
C LEU A 35 14.26 -22.24 -20.34
N LYS A 36 14.28 -21.37 -21.36
CA LYS A 36 13.42 -21.43 -22.56
C LYS A 36 11.92 -21.38 -22.24
N LEU A 37 11.52 -20.37 -21.47
CA LEU A 37 10.14 -20.02 -21.10
C LEU A 37 9.37 -21.20 -20.47
N PRO A 38 9.83 -21.75 -19.33
CA PRO A 38 9.17 -22.87 -18.67
C PRO A 38 7.71 -22.59 -18.32
N GLN A 39 7.36 -21.34 -17.99
CA GLN A 39 5.99 -20.92 -17.71
C GLN A 39 5.04 -21.05 -18.91
N ILE A 40 5.56 -21.13 -20.14
CA ILE A 40 4.76 -21.44 -21.34
C ILE A 40 4.92 -22.93 -21.66
N ARG A 41 6.16 -23.41 -21.75
CA ARG A 41 6.49 -24.78 -22.19
C ARG A 41 5.84 -25.86 -21.31
N TYR A 42 5.76 -25.60 -20.01
CA TYR A 42 5.24 -26.55 -19.04
C TYR A 42 3.86 -26.20 -18.51
N PHE A 43 3.21 -25.13 -18.98
CA PHE A 43 1.92 -24.68 -18.43
C PHE A 43 0.83 -25.75 -18.45
N PHE A 44 0.49 -26.27 -19.63
CA PHE A 44 -0.52 -27.32 -19.75
C PHE A 44 -0.11 -28.64 -19.09
N PRO A 45 1.15 -29.12 -19.22
CA PRO A 45 1.63 -30.25 -18.43
C PRO A 45 1.48 -30.04 -16.92
N ALA A 46 1.76 -28.84 -16.41
CA ALA A 46 1.66 -28.50 -15.00
C ALA A 46 0.20 -28.54 -14.51
N LEU A 47 -0.72 -27.94 -15.25
CA LEU A 47 -2.16 -28.03 -14.97
C LEU A 47 -2.64 -29.49 -14.96
N ALA A 48 -2.23 -30.28 -15.96
CA ALA A 48 -2.59 -31.70 -16.03
C ALA A 48 -2.03 -32.51 -14.85
N GLU A 49 -0.83 -32.20 -14.37
CA GLU A 49 -0.23 -32.88 -13.22
C GLU A 49 -0.97 -32.56 -11.92
N VAL A 50 -1.37 -31.30 -11.69
CA VAL A 50 -2.17 -30.89 -10.51
C VAL A 50 -3.53 -31.59 -10.50
N MET A 51 -4.20 -31.68 -11.66
CA MET A 51 -5.54 -32.29 -11.78
C MET A 51 -5.54 -33.82 -11.64
N ARG A 52 -4.38 -34.47 -11.71
CA ARG A 52 -4.27 -35.95 -11.71
C ARG A 52 -4.35 -36.59 -10.31
N PHE A 53 -4.45 -35.80 -9.24
CA PHE A 53 -4.57 -36.25 -7.84
C PHE A 53 -3.78 -37.54 -7.53
N ARG A 54 -2.50 -37.57 -7.93
CA ARG A 54 -1.69 -38.80 -7.81
C ARG A 54 -1.58 -39.23 -6.36
N LYS A 55 -1.77 -40.53 -6.12
CA LYS A 55 -1.53 -41.15 -4.82
C LYS A 55 -0.06 -40.99 -4.42
N LYS A 56 0.16 -40.85 -3.11
CA LYS A 56 1.48 -40.77 -2.47
C LYS A 56 2.40 -41.89 -2.99
N ARG A 57 3.61 -41.56 -3.43
CA ARG A 57 4.69 -42.56 -3.59
C ARG A 57 5.18 -42.99 -2.20
N GLU A 58 5.50 -44.26 -2.03
CA GLU A 58 6.05 -44.83 -0.79
C GLU A 58 7.46 -44.27 -0.52
N GLU A 59 7.53 -43.02 -0.11
CA GLU A 59 8.69 -42.40 0.53
C GLU A 59 8.34 -42.11 1.98
N ASP A 60 9.16 -42.60 2.90
CA ASP A 60 8.78 -42.94 4.28
C ASP A 60 8.22 -41.81 5.16
N LYS A 61 8.36 -40.53 4.76
CA LYS A 61 7.82 -39.36 5.50
C LYS A 61 7.40 -38.18 4.63
N ALA A 62 7.36 -38.33 3.31
CA ALA A 62 7.00 -37.23 2.42
C ALA A 62 5.47 -37.03 2.35
N ILE A 63 5.02 -35.78 2.20
CA ILE A 63 3.60 -35.48 1.96
C ILE A 63 3.26 -35.59 0.46
N PRO A 64 1.99 -35.81 0.08
CA PRO A 64 1.59 -35.78 -1.33
C PRO A 64 1.89 -34.42 -1.98
N ALA A 65 2.23 -34.41 -3.28
CA ALA A 65 2.57 -33.18 -4.00
C ALA A 65 1.42 -32.14 -3.98
N PHE A 66 0.18 -32.60 -4.17
CA PHE A 66 -1.00 -31.75 -4.02
C PHE A 66 -1.13 -31.17 -2.61
N ALA A 67 -0.78 -31.93 -1.58
CA ALA A 67 -0.83 -31.44 -0.21
C ALA A 67 0.22 -30.35 0.04
N ALA A 68 1.42 -30.48 -0.53
CA ALA A 68 2.43 -29.42 -0.49
C ALA A 68 1.99 -28.18 -1.25
N MET A 69 1.35 -28.34 -2.43
CA MET A 69 0.76 -27.23 -3.17
C MET A 69 -0.37 -26.56 -2.39
N ALA A 70 -1.26 -27.32 -1.78
CA ALA A 70 -2.32 -26.78 -0.93
C ALA A 70 -1.74 -26.01 0.25
N THR A 71 -0.66 -26.49 0.89
CA THR A 71 0.04 -25.74 1.94
C THR A 71 0.71 -24.47 1.41
N ALA A 72 1.33 -24.50 0.23
CA ALA A 72 1.92 -23.32 -0.38
C ALA A 72 0.85 -22.28 -0.74
N LEU A 73 -0.24 -22.71 -1.41
CA LEU A 73 -1.41 -21.89 -1.70
C LEU A 73 -2.11 -21.39 -0.44
N ALA A 74 -2.09 -22.13 0.66
CA ALA A 74 -2.60 -21.64 1.94
C ALA A 74 -1.85 -20.37 2.36
N ALA A 75 -0.53 -20.35 2.19
CA ALA A 75 0.33 -19.22 2.54
C ALA A 75 0.23 -18.04 1.56
N THR A 76 0.06 -18.31 0.26
CA THR A 76 0.04 -17.25 -0.77
C THR A 76 -1.36 -16.69 -0.99
N VAL A 77 -2.40 -17.52 -0.96
CA VAL A 77 -3.80 -17.09 -1.05
C VAL A 77 -4.29 -16.63 0.32
N GLY A 78 -4.12 -15.33 0.56
CA GLY A 78 -4.38 -14.69 1.84
C GLY A 78 -5.10 -13.35 1.70
N THR A 79 -5.01 -12.52 2.75
CA THR A 79 -5.55 -11.16 2.70
C THR A 79 -4.85 -10.31 1.64
N GLY A 80 -3.63 -10.67 1.22
CA GLY A 80 -2.90 -10.03 0.11
C GLY A 80 -3.66 -10.04 -1.22
N ASN A 81 -4.37 -11.12 -1.54
CA ASN A 81 -5.16 -11.22 -2.78
C ASN A 81 -6.42 -10.34 -2.78
N VAL A 82 -6.81 -9.84 -1.60
CA VAL A 82 -7.99 -9.02 -1.41
C VAL A 82 -7.57 -7.59 -1.06
N ALA A 83 -7.04 -7.41 0.15
CA ALA A 83 -6.55 -6.14 0.64
C ALA A 83 -5.31 -5.64 -0.12
N GLY A 84 -4.35 -6.52 -0.44
CA GLY A 84 -3.15 -6.12 -1.18
C GLY A 84 -3.47 -5.63 -2.59
N VAL A 85 -4.38 -6.31 -3.30
CA VAL A 85 -4.90 -5.85 -4.61
C VAL A 85 -5.65 -4.52 -4.47
N ALA A 86 -6.51 -4.40 -3.46
CA ALA A 86 -7.25 -3.17 -3.20
C ALA A 86 -6.33 -1.98 -2.91
N THR A 87 -5.29 -2.16 -2.09
CA THR A 87 -4.27 -1.15 -1.82
C THR A 87 -3.44 -0.83 -3.08
N ALA A 88 -3.13 -1.83 -3.92
CA ALA A 88 -2.42 -1.61 -5.18
C ALA A 88 -3.23 -0.74 -6.14
N LEU A 89 -4.54 -1.00 -6.25
CA LEU A 89 -5.45 -0.23 -7.06
C LEU A 89 -5.67 1.18 -6.50
N HIS A 90 -5.90 1.29 -5.20
CA HIS A 90 -6.12 2.57 -4.53
C HIS A 90 -4.90 3.50 -4.69
N LEU A 91 -3.68 2.99 -4.50
CA LEU A 91 -2.45 3.81 -4.58
C LEU A 91 -1.88 3.94 -6.00
N GLY A 92 -1.95 2.88 -6.81
CA GLY A 92 -1.34 2.81 -8.14
C GLY A 92 -2.34 2.95 -9.30
N GLY A 93 -3.62 3.12 -9.01
CA GLY A 93 -4.70 3.16 -9.99
C GLY A 93 -4.99 1.80 -10.66
N PRO A 94 -5.95 1.77 -11.60
CA PRO A 94 -6.30 0.59 -12.39
C PRO A 94 -5.11 -0.05 -13.12
N GLY A 95 -4.11 0.74 -13.51
CA GLY A 95 -2.89 0.27 -14.18
C GLY A 95 -2.03 -0.68 -13.34
N ALA A 96 -2.12 -0.61 -12.01
CA ALA A 96 -1.39 -1.50 -11.11
C ALA A 96 -1.76 -2.98 -11.34
N LEU A 97 -3.02 -3.27 -11.69
CA LEU A 97 -3.49 -4.63 -11.94
C LEU A 97 -2.76 -5.29 -13.13
N VAL A 98 -2.46 -4.52 -14.18
CA VAL A 98 -1.72 -5.03 -15.34
C VAL A 98 -0.27 -5.36 -14.97
N TRP A 99 0.36 -4.51 -14.15
CA TRP A 99 1.72 -4.76 -13.68
C TRP A 99 1.80 -5.92 -12.67
N MET A 100 0.75 -6.19 -11.90
CA MET A 100 0.62 -7.44 -11.13
C MET A 100 0.67 -8.66 -12.05
N LEU A 101 -0.07 -8.65 -13.16
CA LEU A 101 -0.10 -9.74 -14.14
C LEU A 101 1.25 -9.95 -14.84
N ILE A 102 1.91 -8.86 -15.25
CA ILE A 102 3.23 -8.92 -15.89
C ILE A 102 4.27 -9.49 -14.91
N SER A 103 4.25 -9.00 -13.66
CA SER A 103 5.12 -9.52 -12.60
C SER A 103 4.87 -11.01 -12.36
N ALA A 104 3.61 -11.43 -12.24
CA ALA A 104 3.26 -12.83 -12.05
C ALA A 104 3.67 -13.72 -13.23
N PHE A 105 3.59 -13.22 -14.47
CA PHE A 105 4.04 -13.98 -15.65
C PHE A 105 5.51 -14.39 -15.53
N PHE A 106 6.39 -13.46 -15.18
CA PHE A 106 7.80 -13.76 -14.94
C PHE A 106 8.03 -14.46 -13.59
N GLY A 107 7.17 -14.17 -12.60
CA GLY A 107 7.13 -14.80 -11.30
C GLY A 107 6.87 -16.31 -11.36
N MET A 108 6.06 -16.79 -12.32
CA MET A 108 5.88 -18.23 -12.56
C MET A 108 7.21 -18.95 -12.82
N CYS A 109 8.13 -18.31 -13.57
CA CYS A 109 9.45 -18.87 -13.82
C CYS A 109 10.35 -18.83 -12.58
N THR A 110 10.32 -17.71 -11.83
CA THR A 110 11.05 -17.58 -10.56
C THR A 110 10.59 -18.64 -9.57
N LYS A 111 9.29 -18.80 -9.36
CA LYS A 111 8.72 -19.83 -8.46
C LYS A 111 9.08 -21.24 -8.91
N PHE A 112 8.98 -21.54 -10.21
CA PHE A 112 9.44 -22.81 -10.79
C PHE A 112 10.89 -23.12 -10.42
N ALA A 113 11.78 -22.12 -10.55
CA ALA A 113 13.19 -22.24 -10.23
C ALA A 113 13.44 -22.49 -8.74
N GLU A 114 12.77 -21.71 -7.88
CA GLU A 114 12.88 -21.84 -6.43
C GLU A 114 12.45 -23.24 -5.96
N VAL A 115 11.29 -23.70 -6.41
CA VAL A 115 10.74 -25.01 -6.02
C VAL A 115 11.64 -26.15 -6.51
N THR A 116 12.11 -26.06 -7.76
CA THR A 116 13.02 -27.07 -8.33
C THR A 116 14.32 -27.17 -7.53
N LEU A 117 14.93 -26.04 -7.17
CA LEU A 117 16.17 -26.03 -6.39
C LEU A 117 15.95 -26.49 -4.95
N ALA A 118 14.85 -26.07 -4.30
CA ALA A 118 14.55 -26.47 -2.93
C ALA A 118 14.35 -27.98 -2.80
N VAL A 119 13.69 -28.62 -3.77
CA VAL A 119 13.52 -30.07 -3.79
C VAL A 119 14.84 -30.79 -4.12
N HIS A 120 15.71 -30.19 -4.93
CA HIS A 120 17.02 -30.76 -5.24
C HIS A 120 17.99 -30.73 -4.05
N PHE A 121 17.98 -29.64 -3.25
CA PHE A 121 18.91 -29.44 -2.12
C PHE A 121 18.31 -29.71 -0.73
N ARG A 122 17.12 -30.32 -0.65
CA ARG A 122 16.47 -30.67 0.62
C ARG A 122 17.27 -31.67 1.45
N LYS A 123 17.06 -31.66 2.77
CA LYS A 123 17.62 -32.63 3.71
C LYS A 123 16.56 -33.16 4.67
N LYS A 124 16.84 -34.28 5.33
CA LYS A 124 16.04 -34.75 6.46
C LYS A 124 16.52 -34.08 7.75
N ASP A 125 15.58 -33.67 8.60
CA ASP A 125 15.87 -33.20 9.96
C ASP A 125 16.09 -34.38 10.93
N GLU A 126 16.33 -34.07 12.20
CA GLU A 126 16.58 -35.04 13.27
C GLU A 126 15.41 -36.03 13.48
N HIS A 127 14.19 -35.62 13.12
CA HIS A 127 13.01 -36.48 13.17
C HIS A 127 12.80 -37.27 11.87
N GLY A 128 13.67 -37.10 10.88
CA GLY A 128 13.58 -37.73 9.57
C GLY A 128 12.61 -37.05 8.61
N ASP A 129 12.07 -35.88 8.97
CA ASP A 129 11.16 -35.11 8.11
C ASP A 129 11.96 -34.34 7.06
N TRP A 130 11.45 -34.28 5.83
CA TRP A 130 12.08 -33.51 4.77
C TRP A 130 11.95 -32.01 5.05
N ARG A 131 13.07 -31.28 4.93
CA ARG A 131 13.19 -29.84 5.05
C ARG A 131 13.98 -29.29 3.87
N GLY A 132 13.54 -28.16 3.34
CA GLY A 132 14.23 -27.46 2.27
C GLY A 132 13.77 -26.02 2.18
N GLY A 133 14.20 -25.34 1.12
CA GLY A 133 14.01 -23.91 0.93
C GLY A 133 15.34 -23.18 0.72
N PRO A 134 15.32 -21.85 0.57
CA PRO A 134 16.48 -21.07 0.16
C PRO A 134 17.68 -21.21 1.08
N MET A 135 17.47 -21.31 2.40
CA MET A 135 18.57 -21.55 3.35
C MET A 135 19.33 -22.86 3.08
N TYR A 136 18.62 -23.93 2.68
CA TYR A 136 19.26 -25.19 2.29
C TYR A 136 19.92 -25.07 0.90
N VAL A 137 19.26 -24.39 -0.04
CA VAL A 137 19.80 -24.15 -1.39
C VAL A 137 21.09 -23.32 -1.34
N LEU A 138 21.13 -22.29 -0.50
CA LEU A 138 22.27 -21.40 -0.32
C LEU A 138 23.42 -22.12 0.39
N GLU A 139 23.15 -22.81 1.51
CA GLU A 139 24.20 -23.51 2.26
C GLU A 139 24.80 -24.68 1.46
N TYR A 140 23.97 -25.51 0.85
CA TYR A 140 24.43 -26.74 0.18
C TYR A 140 24.74 -26.53 -1.30
N GLY A 141 23.96 -25.71 -1.99
CA GLY A 141 24.19 -25.40 -3.41
C GLY A 141 25.43 -24.54 -3.62
N LEU A 142 25.51 -23.37 -2.98
CA LEU A 142 26.72 -22.53 -3.08
C LEU A 142 27.88 -23.15 -2.30
N GLY A 143 27.61 -23.79 -1.16
CA GLY A 143 28.66 -24.42 -0.36
C GLY A 143 29.38 -25.57 -1.07
N ALA A 144 28.73 -26.25 -2.01
CA ALA A 144 29.35 -27.29 -2.84
C ALA A 144 30.46 -26.73 -3.76
N TRP A 145 30.48 -25.43 -4.05
CA TRP A 145 31.54 -24.82 -4.87
C TRP A 145 32.87 -24.66 -4.12
N GLY A 146 32.85 -24.76 -2.79
CA GLY A 146 34.04 -24.66 -1.93
C GLY A 146 34.65 -23.25 -1.85
N GLY A 147 35.78 -23.14 -1.15
CA GLY A 147 36.48 -21.86 -0.96
C GLY A 147 35.63 -20.80 -0.26
N ILE A 148 35.58 -19.58 -0.82
CA ILE A 148 34.81 -18.45 -0.31
C ILE A 148 33.28 -18.66 -0.36
N TRP A 149 32.80 -19.56 -1.23
CA TRP A 149 31.37 -19.80 -1.43
C TRP A 149 30.72 -20.58 -0.28
N LYS A 150 31.49 -21.38 0.45
CA LYS A 150 31.01 -22.12 1.63
C LYS A 150 30.62 -21.20 2.80
N PRO A 151 31.48 -20.29 3.28
CA PRO A 151 31.09 -19.34 4.32
C PRO A 151 30.04 -18.33 3.81
N LEU A 152 30.12 -17.90 2.55
CA LEU A 152 29.13 -16.98 1.97
C LEU A 152 27.73 -17.62 1.87
N GLY A 153 27.64 -18.85 1.38
CA GLY A 153 26.37 -19.60 1.29
C GLY A 153 25.73 -19.80 2.66
N LYS A 154 26.54 -20.11 3.68
CA LYS A 154 26.07 -20.21 5.07
C LYS A 154 25.59 -18.87 5.63
N LEU A 155 26.29 -17.77 5.36
CA LEU A 155 25.86 -16.43 5.78
C LEU A 155 24.50 -16.06 5.17
N LEU A 156 24.37 -16.21 3.83
CA LEU A 156 23.12 -15.92 3.12
C LEU A 156 21.96 -16.82 3.61
N ALA A 157 22.24 -18.09 3.90
CA ALA A 157 21.26 -19.02 4.44
C ALA A 157 20.75 -18.60 5.82
N VAL A 158 21.64 -18.17 6.72
CA VAL A 158 21.28 -17.66 8.04
C VAL A 158 20.48 -16.35 7.92
N LEU A 159 20.91 -15.41 7.07
CA LEU A 159 20.17 -14.17 6.83
C LEU A 159 18.75 -14.45 6.33
N PHE A 160 18.61 -15.32 5.33
CA PHE A 160 17.31 -15.74 4.84
C PHE A 160 16.43 -16.32 5.96
N ALA A 161 16.97 -17.27 6.73
CA ALA A 161 16.22 -17.94 7.78
C ALA A 161 15.79 -17.00 8.91
N VAL A 162 16.60 -15.98 9.25
CA VAL A 162 16.23 -14.95 10.22
C VAL A 162 15.12 -14.06 9.66
N PHE A 163 15.27 -13.55 8.43
CA PHE A 163 14.29 -12.65 7.84
C PHE A 163 12.94 -13.33 7.61
N VAL A 164 12.89 -14.58 7.12
CA VAL A 164 11.62 -15.29 6.95
C VAL A 164 10.95 -15.60 8.29
N LEU A 165 11.73 -15.91 9.34
CA LEU A 165 11.19 -16.13 10.68
C LEU A 165 10.54 -14.86 11.23
N MET A 166 11.19 -13.70 11.07
CA MET A 166 10.64 -12.42 11.51
C MET A 166 9.46 -11.97 10.65
N ALA A 167 9.53 -12.14 9.32
CA ALA A 167 8.43 -11.83 8.39
C ALA A 167 7.19 -12.69 8.67
N SER A 168 7.36 -13.91 9.18
CA SER A 168 6.24 -14.79 9.55
C SER A 168 5.37 -14.23 10.68
N TRP A 169 5.89 -13.35 11.55
CA TRP A 169 5.09 -12.73 12.61
C TRP A 169 4.28 -11.53 12.11
N GLY A 170 4.86 -10.72 11.23
CA GLY A 170 4.16 -9.57 10.65
C GLY A 170 3.22 -10.00 9.53
N MET A 171 3.76 -10.25 8.34
CA MET A 171 3.01 -10.67 7.15
C MET A 171 2.20 -11.94 7.40
N GLY A 172 2.85 -12.94 8.00
CA GLY A 172 2.25 -14.25 8.17
C GLY A 172 1.19 -14.33 9.27
N ALA A 173 1.16 -13.39 10.22
CA ALA A 173 0.22 -13.42 11.34
C ALA A 173 -0.48 -12.09 11.62
N ALA A 174 0.26 -11.07 12.03
CA ALA A 174 -0.34 -9.82 12.48
C ALA A 174 -1.16 -9.12 11.39
N VAL A 175 -0.64 -9.07 10.15
CA VAL A 175 -1.30 -8.47 8.99
C VAL A 175 -2.59 -9.19 8.63
N GLN A 176 -2.54 -10.53 8.64
CA GLN A 176 -3.71 -11.36 8.36
C GLN A 176 -4.80 -11.16 9.41
N ALA A 177 -4.40 -11.11 10.70
CA ALA A 177 -5.31 -10.96 11.82
C ALA A 177 -6.03 -9.61 11.84
N ASN A 178 -5.32 -8.53 11.55
CA ASN A 178 -5.92 -7.20 11.44
C ASN A 178 -6.92 -7.10 10.29
N SER A 179 -6.58 -7.58 9.09
CA SER A 179 -7.50 -7.52 7.95
C SER A 179 -8.83 -8.22 8.24
N VAL A 180 -8.78 -9.34 8.98
CA VAL A 180 -9.98 -10.05 9.45
C VAL A 180 -10.73 -9.24 10.51
N ALA A 181 -10.01 -8.67 11.48
CA ALA A 181 -10.62 -7.86 12.52
C ALA A 181 -11.38 -6.65 11.94
N GLU A 182 -10.81 -5.97 10.95
CA GLU A 182 -11.46 -4.83 10.27
C GLU A 182 -12.77 -5.25 9.58
N VAL A 183 -12.76 -6.33 8.78
CA VAL A 183 -13.98 -6.76 8.08
C VAL A 183 -15.04 -7.37 8.99
N LEU A 184 -14.63 -7.93 10.14
CA LEU A 184 -15.54 -8.41 11.17
C LEU A 184 -16.16 -7.25 11.95
N PHE A 185 -15.38 -6.22 12.24
CA PHE A 185 -15.90 -4.99 12.83
C PHE A 185 -16.88 -4.29 11.89
N MET A 186 -16.48 -3.99 10.64
CA MET A 186 -17.34 -3.29 9.68
C MET A 186 -18.53 -4.13 9.20
N GLY A 187 -18.37 -5.45 9.10
CA GLY A 187 -19.37 -6.36 8.55
C GLY A 187 -20.35 -6.91 9.59
N TRP A 188 -19.87 -7.17 10.80
CA TRP A 188 -20.58 -7.92 11.84
C TRP A 188 -20.62 -7.20 13.20
N ASP A 189 -20.03 -6.01 13.32
CA ASP A 189 -19.89 -5.27 14.58
C ASP A 189 -19.18 -6.09 15.67
N VAL A 190 -18.28 -6.99 15.26
CA VAL A 190 -17.47 -7.79 16.18
C VAL A 190 -16.21 -7.03 16.50
N ASP A 191 -16.00 -6.78 17.79
CA ASP A 191 -14.83 -6.09 18.29
C ASP A 191 -13.51 -6.82 17.97
N HIS A 192 -12.45 -6.03 17.80
CA HIS A 192 -11.16 -6.47 17.28
C HIS A 192 -10.49 -7.51 18.20
N LEU A 193 -10.63 -7.39 19.52
CA LEU A 193 -10.08 -8.35 20.46
C LEU A 193 -10.73 -9.73 20.33
N TYR A 194 -12.05 -9.77 20.22
CA TYR A 194 -12.78 -11.04 20.04
C TYR A 194 -12.43 -11.69 18.71
N SER A 195 -12.27 -10.91 17.65
CA SER A 195 -11.79 -11.39 16.34
C SER A 195 -10.42 -12.05 16.46
N GLY A 196 -9.47 -11.40 17.16
CA GLY A 196 -8.13 -11.94 17.40
C GLY A 196 -8.13 -13.23 18.22
N VAL A 197 -8.91 -13.29 19.29
CA VAL A 197 -9.04 -14.49 20.14
C VAL A 197 -9.65 -15.64 19.33
N MET A 198 -10.72 -15.39 18.57
CA MET A 198 -11.36 -16.39 17.71
C MET A 198 -10.35 -16.98 16.71
N MET A 199 -9.57 -16.12 16.04
CA MET A 199 -8.54 -16.56 15.10
C MET A 199 -7.42 -17.35 15.78
N ALA A 200 -6.93 -16.89 16.94
CA ALA A 200 -5.88 -17.58 17.68
C ALA A 200 -6.34 -18.97 18.14
N VAL A 201 -7.60 -19.12 18.57
CA VAL A 201 -8.17 -20.43 18.90
C VAL A 201 -8.26 -21.32 17.65
N ALA A 202 -8.78 -20.81 16.53
CA ALA A 202 -8.92 -21.57 15.29
C ALA A 202 -7.56 -22.07 14.77
N VAL A 203 -6.56 -21.19 14.71
CA VAL A 203 -5.19 -21.53 14.30
C VAL A 203 -4.55 -22.48 15.32
N GLY A 204 -4.71 -22.20 16.62
CA GLY A 204 -4.20 -22.98 17.74
C GLY A 204 -4.59 -24.46 17.66
N LEU A 205 -5.87 -24.73 17.42
CA LEU A 205 -6.41 -26.09 17.28
C LEU A 205 -5.71 -26.89 16.16
N VAL A 206 -5.35 -26.23 15.05
CA VAL A 206 -4.68 -26.89 13.93
C VAL A 206 -3.18 -27.08 14.20
N ILE A 207 -2.48 -26.04 14.68
CA ILE A 207 -1.01 -26.10 14.86
C ILE A 207 -0.58 -27.03 16.01
N ILE A 208 -1.45 -27.28 17.00
CA ILE A 208 -1.16 -28.25 18.07
C ILE A 208 -0.87 -29.63 17.47
N GLY A 209 -1.63 -30.05 16.46
CA GLY A 209 -1.47 -31.36 15.81
C GLY A 209 -0.24 -31.49 14.88
N GLY A 210 0.57 -30.45 14.72
CA GLY A 210 1.81 -30.49 13.93
C GLY A 210 1.59 -30.61 12.42
N LEU A 211 2.65 -30.97 11.69
CA LEU A 211 2.68 -30.94 10.21
C LEU A 211 1.56 -31.75 9.54
N THR A 212 1.16 -32.88 10.12
CA THR A 212 0.07 -33.72 9.57
C THR A 212 -1.31 -33.10 9.76
N SER A 213 -1.52 -32.32 10.83
CA SER A 213 -2.74 -31.54 11.03
C SER A 213 -2.81 -30.39 10.05
N LEU A 214 -1.72 -29.62 9.91
CA LEU A 214 -1.62 -28.53 8.95
C LEU A 214 -1.89 -28.99 7.51
N SER A 215 -1.22 -30.06 7.09
CA SER A 215 -1.39 -30.59 5.73
C SER A 215 -2.82 -31.05 5.45
N ARG A 216 -3.50 -31.68 6.43
CA ARG A 216 -4.91 -32.06 6.31
C ARG A 216 -5.83 -30.85 6.22
N ALA A 217 -5.61 -29.83 7.05
CA ALA A 217 -6.37 -28.59 7.02
C ALA A 217 -6.20 -27.88 5.67
N ALA A 218 -4.97 -27.76 5.16
CA ALA A 218 -4.70 -27.11 3.87
C ALA A 218 -5.39 -27.83 2.71
N VAL A 219 -5.29 -29.16 2.63
CA VAL A 219 -5.92 -29.97 1.56
C VAL A 219 -7.44 -29.83 1.54
N LEU A 220 -8.07 -29.64 2.70
CA LEU A 220 -9.52 -29.48 2.81
C LEU A 220 -9.98 -28.04 2.56
N VAL A 221 -9.35 -27.08 3.24
CA VAL A 221 -9.84 -25.70 3.32
C VAL A 221 -9.45 -24.88 2.09
N VAL A 222 -8.25 -25.07 1.55
CA VAL A 222 -7.72 -24.21 0.46
C VAL A 222 -8.51 -24.37 -0.85
N PRO A 223 -8.84 -25.57 -1.34
CA PRO A 223 -9.66 -25.69 -2.53
C PRO A 223 -11.07 -25.10 -2.31
N PHE A 224 -11.64 -25.31 -1.13
CA PHE A 224 -12.97 -24.79 -0.78
C PHE A 224 -12.98 -23.26 -0.76
N MET A 225 -12.04 -22.61 -0.08
CA MET A 225 -12.01 -21.15 0.05
C MET A 225 -11.79 -20.47 -1.31
N ILE A 226 -10.94 -21.04 -2.18
CA ILE A 226 -10.69 -20.51 -3.53
C ILE A 226 -11.97 -20.58 -4.35
N VAL A 227 -12.65 -21.73 -4.38
CA VAL A 227 -13.93 -21.89 -5.10
C VAL A 227 -15.01 -20.98 -4.53
N PHE A 228 -15.13 -20.92 -3.20
CA PHE A 228 -16.09 -20.05 -2.51
C PHE A 228 -15.89 -18.58 -2.90
N TYR A 229 -14.65 -18.09 -2.88
CA TYR A 229 -14.33 -16.72 -3.26
C TYR A 229 -14.60 -16.46 -4.74
N MET A 230 -14.14 -17.35 -5.63
CA MET A 230 -14.36 -17.22 -7.08
C MET A 230 -15.85 -17.20 -7.45
N VAL A 231 -16.69 -18.02 -6.79
CA VAL A 231 -18.14 -18.01 -7.02
C VAL A 231 -18.74 -16.71 -6.52
N SER A 232 -18.37 -16.27 -5.32
CA SER A 232 -18.89 -15.03 -4.71
C SER A 232 -18.59 -13.80 -5.57
N ALA A 233 -17.33 -13.66 -5.99
CA ALA A 233 -16.91 -12.57 -6.87
C ALA A 233 -17.45 -12.75 -8.30
N GLY A 234 -17.57 -14.00 -8.78
CA GLY A 234 -18.15 -14.31 -10.09
C GLY A 234 -19.60 -13.88 -10.24
N ILE A 235 -20.40 -13.95 -9.16
CA ILE A 235 -21.77 -13.42 -9.14
C ILE A 235 -21.77 -11.90 -9.36
N ILE A 236 -20.85 -11.17 -8.72
CA ILE A 236 -20.72 -9.72 -8.88
C ILE A 236 -20.34 -9.39 -10.33
N LEU A 237 -19.32 -10.07 -10.86
CA LEU A 237 -18.85 -9.86 -12.24
C LEU A 237 -19.91 -10.21 -13.27
N ALA A 238 -20.72 -11.25 -13.05
CA ALA A 238 -21.85 -11.58 -13.91
C ALA A 238 -22.90 -10.45 -13.92
N GLY A 239 -23.16 -9.83 -12.77
CA GLY A 239 -24.03 -8.65 -12.66
C GLY A 239 -23.47 -7.39 -13.35
N HIS A 240 -22.16 -7.34 -13.56
CA HIS A 240 -21.43 -6.20 -14.13
C HIS A 240 -20.73 -6.55 -15.47
N ALA A 241 -21.21 -7.57 -16.17
CA ALA A 241 -20.52 -8.13 -17.33
C ALA A 241 -20.30 -7.10 -18.45
N ALA A 242 -21.21 -6.14 -18.59
CA ALA A 242 -21.12 -5.08 -19.60
C ALA A 242 -19.97 -4.09 -19.33
N GLN A 243 -19.58 -3.86 -18.07
CA GLN A 243 -18.48 -2.94 -17.73
C GLN A 243 -17.10 -3.58 -17.86
N ILE A 244 -17.00 -4.92 -17.81
CA ILE A 244 -15.72 -5.64 -17.80
C ILE A 244 -14.79 -5.23 -18.96
N PRO A 245 -15.23 -5.19 -20.23
CA PRO A 245 -14.34 -4.80 -21.32
C PRO A 245 -13.80 -3.37 -21.18
N ALA A 246 -14.64 -2.43 -20.71
CA ALA A 246 -14.26 -1.04 -20.52
C ALA A 246 -13.23 -0.89 -19.38
N VAL A 247 -13.45 -1.57 -18.26
CA VAL A 247 -12.54 -1.59 -17.12
C VAL A 247 -11.18 -2.19 -17.49
N ILE A 248 -11.17 -3.31 -18.23
CA ILE A 248 -9.91 -3.91 -18.71
C ILE A 248 -9.20 -2.94 -19.65
N ALA A 249 -9.90 -2.35 -20.62
CA ALA A 249 -9.30 -1.37 -21.53
C ALA A 249 -8.68 -0.19 -20.78
N ASN A 250 -9.39 0.34 -19.77
CA ASN A 250 -8.90 1.41 -18.91
C ASN A 250 -7.65 0.99 -18.14
N ALA A 251 -7.64 -0.19 -17.51
CA ALA A 251 -6.47 -0.70 -16.80
C ALA A 251 -5.23 -0.81 -17.71
N PHE A 252 -5.40 -1.29 -18.95
CA PHE A 252 -4.32 -1.34 -19.94
C PHE A 252 -3.86 0.05 -20.40
N GLN A 253 -4.77 1.00 -20.57
CA GLN A 253 -4.42 2.38 -20.88
C GLN A 253 -3.60 2.97 -19.73
N MET A 254 -4.14 2.99 -18.51
CA MET A 254 -3.44 3.58 -17.34
C MET A 254 -2.12 2.89 -16.99
N ALA A 255 -1.92 1.63 -17.40
CA ALA A 255 -0.66 0.91 -17.21
C ALA A 255 0.50 1.37 -18.10
N PHE A 256 0.22 1.86 -19.32
CA PHE A 256 1.24 2.18 -20.33
C PHE A 256 1.17 3.61 -20.87
N GLN A 257 -0.02 4.21 -20.85
CA GLN A 257 -0.36 5.50 -21.41
C GLN A 257 -1.36 6.19 -20.48
N PRO A 258 -0.89 7.00 -19.52
CA PRO A 258 -1.80 7.86 -18.77
C PRO A 258 -2.46 8.82 -19.75
N GLU A 259 -3.72 9.17 -19.47
CA GLU A 259 -4.59 9.98 -20.33
C GLU A 259 -3.84 11.20 -20.90
N PRO A 260 -3.57 11.26 -22.23
CA PRO A 260 -2.74 12.31 -22.83
C PRO A 260 -3.34 13.71 -22.74
N SER A 261 -4.63 13.83 -22.42
CA SER A 261 -5.36 15.10 -22.44
C SER A 261 -5.19 15.93 -21.17
N VAL A 262 -4.75 15.33 -20.06
CA VAL A 262 -4.91 15.93 -18.72
C VAL A 262 -3.57 16.12 -17.97
N LEU A 263 -2.50 15.41 -18.35
CA LEU A 263 -1.25 15.39 -17.57
C LEU A 263 -0.01 15.65 -18.44
N ALA A 264 0.73 16.72 -18.14
CA ALA A 264 2.03 17.00 -18.76
C ALA A 264 3.01 15.82 -18.54
N GLY A 265 3.87 15.54 -19.54
CA GLY A 265 4.65 14.30 -19.67
C GLY A 265 5.45 13.81 -18.45
N GLY A 266 5.82 14.69 -17.52
CA GLY A 266 6.46 14.29 -16.24
C GLY A 266 5.49 13.65 -15.23
N VAL A 267 4.27 14.16 -15.12
CA VAL A 267 3.23 13.62 -14.22
C VAL A 267 2.68 12.31 -14.77
N ALA A 268 2.49 12.25 -16.09
CA ALA A 268 2.20 11.03 -16.81
C ALA A 268 3.24 9.91 -16.47
N GLY A 269 4.53 10.22 -16.58
CA GLY A 269 5.59 9.27 -16.24
C GLY A 269 5.57 8.83 -14.77
N TRP A 270 5.26 9.73 -13.84
CA TRP A 270 5.14 9.41 -12.41
C TRP A 270 3.95 8.49 -12.11
N CYS A 271 2.77 8.74 -12.68
CA CYS A 271 1.60 7.87 -12.51
C CYS A 271 1.86 6.45 -13.03
N VAL A 272 2.54 6.32 -14.18
CA VAL A 272 2.96 5.00 -14.69
C VAL A 272 3.95 4.34 -13.74
N MET A 273 4.90 5.09 -13.20
CA MET A 273 5.87 4.58 -12.25
C MET A 273 5.20 4.10 -10.94
N GLU A 274 4.22 4.83 -10.42
CA GLU A 274 3.44 4.37 -9.25
C GLU A 274 2.64 3.10 -9.59
N ALA A 275 1.96 3.04 -10.74
CA ALA A 275 1.27 1.84 -11.18
C ALA A 275 2.22 0.63 -11.26
N ILE A 276 3.44 0.82 -11.80
CA ILE A 276 4.50 -0.20 -11.83
C ILE A 276 4.91 -0.61 -10.42
N GLN A 277 5.28 0.36 -9.57
CA GLN A 277 5.82 0.07 -8.24
C GLN A 277 4.78 -0.63 -7.36
N ARG A 278 3.57 -0.07 -7.26
CA ARG A 278 2.47 -0.62 -6.46
C ARG A 278 2.00 -1.96 -7.01
N GLY A 279 1.88 -2.07 -8.34
CA GLY A 279 1.49 -3.30 -9.02
C GLY A 279 2.49 -4.44 -8.83
N ILE A 280 3.79 -4.20 -9.07
CA ILE A 280 4.80 -5.23 -8.87
C ILE A 280 4.95 -5.57 -7.38
N ALA A 281 5.04 -4.57 -6.49
CA ALA A 281 5.24 -4.81 -5.06
C ALA A 281 4.10 -5.65 -4.46
N ARG A 282 2.84 -5.29 -4.73
CA ARG A 282 1.69 -6.04 -4.21
C ARG A 282 1.43 -7.34 -4.97
N GLY A 283 1.80 -7.42 -6.25
CA GLY A 283 1.79 -8.67 -7.01
C GLY A 283 2.76 -9.71 -6.45
N VAL A 284 4.00 -9.31 -6.20
CA VAL A 284 5.03 -10.18 -5.57
C VAL A 284 4.65 -10.52 -4.14
N PHE A 285 4.06 -9.58 -3.39
CA PHE A 285 3.54 -9.85 -2.05
C PHE A 285 2.49 -10.96 -2.05
N SER A 286 1.60 -11.00 -3.04
CA SER A 286 0.54 -12.01 -3.14
C SER A 286 1.09 -13.39 -3.52
N ASN A 287 1.74 -13.50 -4.69
CA ASN A 287 2.20 -14.80 -5.19
C ASN A 287 3.55 -15.27 -4.61
N GLU A 288 4.20 -14.42 -3.81
CA GLU A 288 5.49 -14.63 -3.17
C GLU A 288 6.63 -14.99 -4.13
N ALA A 289 6.52 -14.70 -5.43
CA ALA A 289 7.53 -15.08 -6.41
C ALA A 289 8.84 -14.30 -6.20
N GLY A 290 9.94 -15.02 -5.97
CA GLY A 290 11.23 -14.41 -5.64
C GLY A 290 11.47 -14.21 -4.16
N MET A 291 10.45 -14.41 -3.31
CA MET A 291 10.58 -14.32 -1.86
C MET A 291 11.19 -15.59 -1.24
N GLY A 292 11.07 -16.74 -1.91
CA GLY A 292 11.71 -17.99 -1.48
C GLY A 292 11.03 -18.74 -0.32
N SER A 293 9.89 -18.28 0.18
CA SER A 293 9.07 -18.90 1.23
C SER A 293 8.37 -20.19 0.78
N ALA A 294 7.53 -20.13 -0.26
CA ALA A 294 6.76 -21.28 -0.80
C ALA A 294 7.55 -22.58 -1.06
N PRO A 295 8.80 -22.55 -1.58
CA PRO A 295 9.64 -23.75 -1.76
C PRO A 295 9.86 -24.58 -0.49
N MET A 296 9.73 -23.96 0.69
CA MET A 296 9.86 -24.65 1.98
C MET A 296 8.75 -25.69 2.19
N ALA A 297 7.53 -25.43 1.70
CA ALA A 297 6.45 -26.42 1.69
C ALA A 297 6.71 -27.52 0.65
N TYR A 298 7.07 -27.16 -0.59
CA TYR A 298 7.29 -28.14 -1.66
C TYR A 298 8.46 -29.09 -1.41
N ALA A 299 9.50 -28.65 -0.71
CA ALA A 299 10.62 -29.51 -0.36
C ALA A 299 10.19 -30.74 0.46
N THR A 300 9.04 -30.68 1.14
CA THR A 300 8.51 -31.78 1.95
C THR A 300 7.70 -32.82 1.15
N ALA A 301 7.37 -32.51 -0.11
CA ALA A 301 6.55 -33.36 -0.95
C ALA A 301 7.36 -34.49 -1.63
N SER A 302 6.72 -35.63 -1.84
CA SER A 302 7.33 -36.70 -2.65
C SER A 302 7.31 -36.33 -4.13
N SER A 303 8.42 -36.52 -4.83
CA SER A 303 8.53 -36.19 -6.25
C SER A 303 9.41 -37.18 -6.99
N ALA A 304 9.06 -37.47 -8.25
CA ALA A 304 9.91 -38.30 -9.11
C ALA A 304 11.14 -37.53 -9.59
N HIS A 305 10.98 -36.22 -9.79
CA HIS A 305 12.02 -35.34 -10.28
C HIS A 305 11.78 -33.91 -9.75
N PRO A 306 12.83 -33.15 -9.37
CA PRO A 306 12.66 -31.78 -8.86
C PRO A 306 11.87 -30.84 -9.80
N VAL A 307 12.05 -30.96 -11.12
CA VAL A 307 11.32 -30.16 -12.13
C VAL A 307 9.81 -30.40 -12.09
N GLN A 308 9.37 -31.63 -11.80
CA GLN A 308 7.94 -31.92 -11.67
C GLN A 308 7.33 -31.18 -10.48
N MET A 309 8.09 -30.97 -9.40
CA MET A 309 7.62 -30.09 -8.33
C MET A 309 7.58 -28.63 -8.77
N GLY A 310 8.55 -28.19 -9.59
CA GLY A 310 8.54 -26.86 -10.20
C GLY A 310 7.24 -26.54 -10.94
N PHE A 311 6.57 -27.54 -11.52
CA PHE A 311 5.27 -27.37 -12.19
C PHE A 311 4.19 -26.83 -11.24
N TYR A 312 4.17 -27.31 -10.00
CA TYR A 312 3.22 -26.84 -9.00
C TYR A 312 3.45 -25.35 -8.66
N GLY A 313 4.70 -24.90 -8.67
CA GLY A 313 5.04 -23.48 -8.50
C GLY A 313 4.53 -22.59 -9.64
N ILE A 314 4.47 -23.09 -10.88
CA ILE A 314 3.85 -22.36 -12.00
C ILE A 314 2.34 -22.20 -11.75
N VAL A 315 1.67 -23.29 -11.39
CA VAL A 315 0.21 -23.28 -11.17
C VAL A 315 -0.17 -22.44 -9.95
N GLU A 316 0.64 -22.45 -8.90
CA GLU A 316 0.44 -21.61 -7.71
C GLU A 316 0.37 -20.12 -8.06
N VAL A 317 1.39 -19.58 -8.75
CA VAL A 317 1.42 -18.17 -9.14
C VAL A 317 0.27 -17.83 -10.11
N PHE A 318 -0.09 -18.77 -10.98
CA PHE A 318 -1.23 -18.62 -11.89
C PHE A 318 -2.56 -18.50 -11.13
N VAL A 319 -2.85 -19.43 -10.22
CA VAL A 319 -4.08 -19.42 -9.41
C VAL A 319 -4.14 -18.17 -8.54
N ASP A 320 -3.04 -17.79 -7.90
CA ASP A 320 -2.97 -16.60 -7.07
C ASP A 320 -3.30 -15.32 -7.88
N THR A 321 -2.50 -15.01 -8.90
CA THR A 321 -2.54 -13.67 -9.49
C THR A 321 -3.44 -13.58 -10.72
N PHE A 322 -3.36 -14.55 -11.64
CA PHE A 322 -4.17 -14.53 -12.88
C PHE A 322 -5.64 -14.88 -12.62
N VAL A 323 -5.94 -15.56 -11.51
CA VAL A 323 -7.32 -15.91 -11.16
C VAL A 323 -7.82 -15.06 -10.01
N ILE A 324 -7.28 -15.24 -8.80
CA ILE A 324 -7.86 -14.63 -7.59
C ILE A 324 -7.66 -13.12 -7.59
N CYS A 325 -6.42 -12.63 -7.70
CA CYS A 325 -6.15 -11.18 -7.69
C CYS A 325 -6.82 -10.44 -8.85
N THR A 326 -6.89 -11.08 -10.02
CA THR A 326 -7.57 -10.51 -11.19
C THR A 326 -9.07 -10.36 -10.94
N ILE A 327 -9.73 -11.39 -10.40
CA ILE A 327 -11.14 -11.33 -10.05
C ILE A 327 -11.40 -10.27 -8.96
N THR A 328 -10.56 -10.20 -7.93
CA THR A 328 -10.64 -9.15 -6.90
C THR A 328 -10.56 -7.76 -7.53
N GLY A 329 -9.53 -7.52 -8.35
CA GLY A 329 -9.29 -6.23 -8.96
C GLY A 329 -10.43 -5.82 -9.91
N LEU A 330 -10.94 -6.78 -10.69
CA LEU A 330 -12.10 -6.54 -11.54
C LEU A 330 -13.35 -6.20 -10.72
N VAL A 331 -13.62 -6.90 -9.61
CA VAL A 331 -14.76 -6.58 -8.73
C VAL A 331 -14.69 -5.13 -8.26
N ILE A 332 -13.54 -4.70 -7.73
CA ILE A 332 -13.34 -3.33 -7.22
C ILE A 332 -13.54 -2.28 -8.31
N LEU A 333 -13.03 -2.57 -9.51
CA LEU A 333 -13.09 -1.63 -10.64
C LEU A 333 -14.51 -1.55 -11.25
N VAL A 334 -15.22 -2.67 -11.41
CA VAL A 334 -16.58 -2.66 -12.00
C VAL A 334 -17.63 -2.09 -11.06
N THR A 335 -17.44 -2.17 -9.75
CA THR A 335 -18.34 -1.54 -8.77
C THR A 335 -18.13 -0.04 -8.64
N GLY A 336 -17.02 0.51 -9.18
CA GLY A 336 -16.68 1.93 -9.08
C GLY A 336 -16.37 2.41 -7.66
N THR A 337 -16.10 1.49 -6.72
CA THR A 337 -15.94 1.81 -5.30
C THR A 337 -14.80 2.80 -5.06
N MET A 338 -13.74 2.73 -5.87
CA MET A 338 -12.62 3.67 -5.80
C MET A 338 -13.04 5.13 -6.02
N THR A 339 -14.14 5.37 -6.72
CA THR A 339 -14.70 6.72 -6.94
C THR A 339 -15.70 7.10 -5.85
N TYR A 340 -16.49 6.13 -5.36
CA TYR A 340 -17.54 6.38 -4.36
C TYR A 340 -17.05 6.43 -2.91
N ALA A 341 -15.93 5.80 -2.61
CA ALA A 341 -15.33 5.74 -1.28
C ALA A 341 -13.79 5.85 -1.41
N PRO A 342 -13.28 6.99 -1.89
CA PRO A 342 -11.86 7.19 -2.14
C PRO A 342 -11.02 7.09 -0.87
N GLU A 343 -11.59 7.31 0.31
CA GLU A 343 -10.92 7.20 1.61
C GLU A 343 -10.60 5.76 2.03
N LEU A 344 -11.27 4.76 1.42
CA LEU A 344 -11.09 3.37 1.80
C LEU A 344 -9.93 2.72 1.03
N THR A 345 -9.15 1.91 1.75
CA THR A 345 -8.07 1.09 1.20
C THR A 345 -8.14 -0.34 1.74
N GLY A 346 -7.29 -1.21 1.20
CA GLY A 346 -7.10 -2.55 1.75
C GLY A 346 -8.38 -3.39 1.83
N ALA A 347 -8.57 -4.10 2.94
CA ALA A 347 -9.70 -5.00 3.14
C ALA A 347 -11.05 -4.24 3.15
N GLN A 348 -11.06 -2.99 3.63
CA GLN A 348 -12.24 -2.15 3.73
C GLN A 348 -12.79 -1.77 2.36
N LEU A 349 -11.90 -1.40 1.43
CA LEU A 349 -12.27 -1.09 0.04
C LEU A 349 -12.88 -2.31 -0.67
N ALA A 350 -12.29 -3.49 -0.48
CA ALA A 350 -12.84 -4.73 -1.02
C ALA A 350 -14.21 -5.05 -0.41
N LEU A 351 -14.38 -4.87 0.92
CA LEU A 351 -15.65 -5.09 1.62
C LEU A 351 -16.74 -4.18 1.10
N ARG A 352 -16.42 -2.90 0.92
CA ARG A 352 -17.35 -1.92 0.37
C ARG A 352 -17.76 -2.26 -1.06
N SER A 353 -16.83 -2.78 -1.87
CA SER A 353 -17.14 -3.23 -3.24
C SER A 353 -18.13 -4.38 -3.28
N PHE A 354 -17.96 -5.36 -2.40
CA PHE A 354 -18.91 -6.47 -2.27
C PHE A 354 -20.27 -5.99 -1.73
N GLU A 355 -20.28 -5.07 -0.77
CA GLU A 355 -21.50 -4.47 -0.24
C GLU A 355 -22.27 -3.69 -1.31
N LEU A 356 -21.59 -2.87 -2.11
CA LEU A 356 -22.24 -2.10 -3.18
C LEU A 356 -22.89 -3.02 -4.22
N ALA A 357 -22.28 -4.16 -4.53
CA ALA A 357 -22.80 -5.10 -5.51
C ALA A 357 -23.95 -5.98 -4.99
N LEU A 358 -23.87 -6.45 -3.73
CA LEU A 358 -24.76 -7.51 -3.20
C LEU A 358 -25.46 -7.13 -1.88
N GLY A 359 -25.33 -5.89 -1.42
CA GLY A 359 -25.82 -5.42 -0.13
C GLY A 359 -25.18 -6.19 1.04
N THR A 360 -25.98 -6.47 2.07
CA THR A 360 -25.53 -7.19 3.27
C THR A 360 -24.98 -8.59 2.96
N ALA A 361 -25.50 -9.27 1.95
CA ALA A 361 -24.98 -10.58 1.55
C ALA A 361 -23.52 -10.47 1.08
N GLY A 362 -23.16 -9.40 0.38
CA GLY A 362 -21.79 -9.12 -0.05
C GLY A 362 -20.82 -8.97 1.12
N LYS A 363 -21.21 -8.25 2.17
CA LYS A 363 -20.42 -8.12 3.41
C LYS A 363 -20.07 -9.48 3.97
N TYR A 364 -21.08 -10.33 4.18
CA TYR A 364 -20.90 -11.64 4.78
C TYR A 364 -20.07 -12.58 3.92
N LEU A 365 -20.30 -12.59 2.60
CA LEU A 365 -19.51 -13.40 1.67
C LEU A 365 -18.02 -13.02 1.73
N LEU A 366 -17.70 -11.72 1.71
CA LEU A 366 -16.31 -11.30 1.79
C LEU A 366 -15.70 -11.57 3.17
N SER A 367 -16.39 -11.23 4.27
CA SER A 367 -15.86 -11.48 5.62
C SER A 367 -15.55 -12.97 5.83
N ILE A 368 -16.45 -13.87 5.43
CA ILE A 368 -16.21 -15.32 5.51
C ILE A 368 -15.02 -15.74 4.65
N GLY A 369 -14.95 -15.24 3.42
CA GLY A 369 -13.81 -15.51 2.52
C GLY A 369 -12.48 -15.06 3.09
N LEU A 370 -12.44 -13.85 3.66
CA LEU A 370 -11.23 -13.27 4.22
C LEU A 370 -10.77 -13.98 5.50
N ILE A 371 -11.70 -14.46 6.33
CA ILE A 371 -11.39 -15.31 7.49
C ILE A 371 -10.73 -16.60 7.04
N LEU A 372 -11.29 -17.27 6.03
CA LEU A 372 -10.73 -18.51 5.50
C LEU A 372 -9.32 -18.28 4.95
N PHE A 373 -9.14 -17.24 4.13
CA PHE A 373 -7.85 -16.86 3.56
C PHE A 373 -6.82 -16.57 4.64
N ALA A 374 -7.14 -15.70 5.60
CA ALA A 374 -6.24 -15.33 6.68
C ALA A 374 -5.83 -16.53 7.55
N VAL A 375 -6.79 -17.37 7.95
CA VAL A 375 -6.49 -18.57 8.78
C VAL A 375 -5.58 -19.52 8.02
N THR A 376 -5.83 -19.80 6.75
CA THR A 376 -4.95 -20.68 5.96
C THR A 376 -3.57 -20.07 5.76
N THR A 377 -3.48 -18.76 5.57
CA THR A 377 -2.21 -18.05 5.44
C THR A 377 -1.38 -18.14 6.69
N ILE A 378 -1.99 -17.92 7.86
CA ILE A 378 -1.31 -18.07 9.14
C ILE A 378 -0.78 -19.49 9.34
N LEU A 379 -1.53 -20.52 8.92
CA LEU A 379 -1.07 -21.91 8.98
C LEU A 379 0.11 -22.18 8.04
N GLY A 380 0.08 -21.64 6.82
CA GLY A 380 1.18 -21.74 5.86
C GLY A 380 2.45 -21.05 6.38
N TRP A 381 2.33 -19.83 6.89
CA TRP A 381 3.45 -19.06 7.43
C TRP A 381 3.98 -19.62 8.76
N TYR A 382 3.15 -20.27 9.57
CA TYR A 382 3.64 -21.07 10.69
C TYR A 382 4.59 -22.18 10.22
N TRP A 383 4.27 -22.87 9.11
CA TRP A 383 5.14 -23.90 8.55
C TRP A 383 6.49 -23.31 8.13
N TYR A 384 6.48 -22.12 7.52
CA TYR A 384 7.70 -21.43 7.11
C TYR A 384 8.54 -21.03 8.34
N ALA A 385 7.92 -20.43 9.35
CA ALA A 385 8.56 -20.12 10.63
C ALA A 385 9.15 -21.37 11.31
N GLU A 386 8.40 -22.48 11.36
CA GLU A 386 8.87 -23.74 11.95
C GLU A 386 10.11 -24.27 11.21
N THR A 387 10.11 -24.20 9.88
CA THR A 387 11.23 -24.67 9.06
C THR A 387 12.46 -23.78 9.24
N ALA A 388 12.27 -22.47 9.30
CA ALA A 388 13.35 -21.50 9.54
C ALA A 388 13.97 -21.66 10.94
N VAL A 389 13.14 -21.78 11.99
CA VAL A 389 13.65 -21.99 13.35
C VAL A 389 14.34 -23.34 13.49
N THR A 390 13.84 -24.38 12.80
CA THR A 390 14.46 -25.71 12.81
C THR A 390 15.85 -25.67 12.16
N TYR A 391 16.04 -24.85 11.12
CA TYR A 391 17.34 -24.62 10.50
C TYR A 391 18.31 -23.88 11.45
N LEU A 392 17.84 -22.83 12.14
CA LEU A 392 18.68 -21.97 12.98
C LEU A 392 19.03 -22.58 14.33
N LEU A 393 18.04 -23.15 15.02
CA LEU A 393 18.11 -23.53 16.44
C LEU A 393 17.75 -25.00 16.69
N GLY A 394 17.39 -25.75 15.65
CA GLY A 394 16.97 -27.13 15.74
C GLY A 394 15.50 -27.31 16.16
N VAL A 395 15.08 -28.58 16.24
CA VAL A 395 13.67 -28.99 16.39
C VAL A 395 13.04 -28.69 17.75
N ARG A 396 13.83 -28.29 18.76
CA ARG A 396 13.36 -28.06 20.14
C ARG A 396 12.56 -26.75 20.29
N PHE A 397 12.76 -25.79 19.40
CA PHE A 397 12.15 -24.45 19.51
C PHE A 397 10.79 -24.31 18.82
N LYS A 398 10.26 -25.40 18.25
CA LYS A 398 8.95 -25.39 17.56
C LYS A 398 7.81 -24.91 18.46
N SER A 399 7.78 -25.32 19.72
CA SER A 399 6.74 -24.91 20.67
C SER A 399 6.77 -23.42 20.99
N VAL A 400 7.96 -22.80 20.98
CA VAL A 400 8.12 -21.34 21.19
C VAL A 400 7.55 -20.59 19.99
N VAL A 401 7.81 -21.05 18.76
CA VAL A 401 7.24 -20.45 17.54
C VAL A 401 5.71 -20.52 17.56
N LYS A 402 5.11 -21.63 18.00
CA LYS A 402 3.65 -21.74 18.15
C LYS A 402 3.10 -20.67 19.09
N LEU A 403 3.68 -20.55 20.29
CA LEU A 403 3.23 -19.58 21.28
C LEU A 403 3.35 -18.14 20.77
N LEU A 404 4.51 -17.78 20.21
CA LEU A 404 4.75 -16.45 19.67
C LEU A 404 3.78 -16.11 18.54
N LEU A 405 3.50 -17.06 17.64
CA LEU A 405 2.54 -16.85 16.56
C LEU A 405 1.13 -16.55 17.11
N LEU A 406 0.65 -17.31 18.09
CA LEU A 406 -0.66 -17.09 18.69
C LEU A 406 -0.78 -15.72 19.37
N VAL A 407 0.28 -15.29 20.06
CA VAL A 407 0.37 -13.94 20.63
C VAL A 407 0.31 -12.88 19.55
N MET A 408 1.04 -13.07 18.44
CA MET A 408 1.08 -12.13 17.31
C MET A 408 -0.26 -12.02 16.58
N ILE A 409 -1.08 -13.08 16.55
CA ILE A 409 -2.45 -13.02 16.01
C ILE A 409 -3.32 -12.09 16.85
N ILE A 410 -3.33 -12.29 18.17
CA ILE A 410 -4.13 -11.44 19.08
C ILE A 410 -3.62 -10.01 19.01
N PHE A 411 -2.31 -9.82 19.07
CA PHE A 411 -1.69 -8.50 18.97
C PHE A 411 -1.96 -7.82 17.62
N GLY A 412 -1.92 -8.54 16.51
CA GLY A 412 -2.24 -7.98 15.19
C GLY A 412 -3.70 -7.56 15.05
N ALA A 413 -4.64 -8.38 15.55
CA ALA A 413 -6.07 -8.05 15.52
C ALA A 413 -6.41 -6.88 16.46
N SER A 414 -5.88 -6.87 17.69
CA SER A 414 -6.33 -6.01 18.79
C SER A 414 -5.33 -4.95 19.27
N GLY A 415 -4.15 -4.87 18.65
CA GLY A 415 -3.11 -3.92 19.04
C GLY A 415 -3.55 -2.45 18.95
N LEU A 416 -4.60 -2.17 18.19
CA LEU A 416 -5.23 -0.86 18.05
C LEU A 416 -6.02 -0.43 19.32
N GLN A 417 -6.46 -1.40 20.12
CA GLN A 417 -7.27 -1.19 21.32
C GLN A 417 -6.50 -1.46 22.62
N LEU A 418 -5.49 -2.33 22.57
CA LEU A 418 -4.68 -2.71 23.74
C LEU A 418 -3.65 -1.65 24.13
N PHE A 419 -3.26 -0.79 23.19
CA PHE A 419 -2.36 0.33 23.39
C PHE A 419 -3.11 1.53 22.83
N ASP A 420 -3.27 2.59 23.62
CA ASP A 420 -4.07 3.81 23.38
C ASP A 420 -3.75 4.52 22.03
N ALA A 421 -3.94 5.83 21.86
CA ALA A 421 -3.54 6.53 20.60
C ALA A 421 -2.10 6.22 20.09
N SER A 422 -1.19 5.77 20.97
CA SER A 422 0.17 5.28 20.64
C SER A 422 0.24 3.86 20.03
N GLY A 423 -0.81 3.06 20.15
CA GLY A 423 -0.92 1.71 19.60
C GLY A 423 -1.10 1.68 18.08
N TYR A 424 -1.81 2.65 17.53
CA TYR A 424 -2.00 2.81 16.08
C TYR A 424 -0.67 3.02 15.37
N GLU A 425 0.14 3.95 15.87
CA GLU A 425 1.47 4.24 15.34
C GLU A 425 2.42 3.04 15.51
N PHE A 426 2.34 2.34 16.64
CA PHE A 426 3.14 1.14 16.89
C PHE A 426 2.81 0.00 15.93
N LEU A 427 1.51 -0.24 15.66
CA LEU A 427 1.08 -1.23 14.67
C LEU A 427 1.57 -0.84 13.27
N ASN A 428 1.29 0.38 12.79
CA ASN A 428 1.77 0.82 11.47
C ASN A 428 3.29 0.66 11.32
N ASN A 429 4.04 0.95 12.38
CA ASN A 429 5.48 0.74 12.39
C ASN A 429 5.87 -0.75 12.30
N ILE A 430 5.19 -1.66 13.01
CA ILE A 430 5.42 -3.11 12.88
C ILE A 430 5.12 -3.60 11.47
N TRP A 431 4.08 -3.08 10.83
CA TRP A 431 3.71 -3.45 9.47
C TRP A 431 4.77 -3.00 8.47
N ASN A 432 5.21 -1.75 8.58
CA ASN A 432 6.28 -1.20 7.77
C ASN A 432 7.59 -1.96 7.97
N ILE A 433 7.92 -2.36 9.20
CA ILE A 433 9.09 -3.20 9.48
C ILE A 433 8.92 -4.59 8.86
N SER A 434 7.73 -5.19 8.99
CA SER A 434 7.44 -6.49 8.39
C SER A 434 7.55 -6.47 6.87
N ASP A 435 7.05 -5.43 6.20
CA ASP A 435 7.12 -5.29 4.75
C ASP A 435 8.60 -5.18 4.31
N THR A 436 9.41 -4.45 5.07
CA THR A 436 10.87 -4.38 4.84
C THR A 436 11.56 -5.73 5.03
N LEU A 437 11.26 -6.46 6.10
CA LEU A 437 11.84 -7.77 6.37
C LEU A 437 11.46 -8.79 5.30
N ASN A 438 10.24 -8.71 4.81
CA ASN A 438 9.75 -9.50 3.68
C ASN A 438 10.56 -9.23 2.41
N GLY A 439 10.79 -7.95 2.10
CA GLY A 439 11.67 -7.57 1.02
C GLY A 439 13.10 -8.09 1.21
N LEU A 440 13.66 -7.93 2.42
CA LEU A 440 15.03 -8.33 2.73
C LEU A 440 15.25 -9.85 2.60
N MET A 441 14.24 -10.68 2.88
CA MET A 441 14.37 -12.13 2.65
C MET A 441 14.45 -12.50 1.17
N ALA A 442 13.87 -11.70 0.26
CA ALA A 442 13.96 -11.96 -1.17
C ALA A 442 15.41 -11.83 -1.67
N LEU A 443 16.23 -10.93 -1.09
CA LEU A 443 17.59 -10.66 -1.56
C LEU A 443 18.51 -11.90 -1.53
N PRO A 444 18.72 -12.61 -0.39
CA PRO A 444 19.52 -13.84 -0.40
C PRO A 444 18.99 -14.90 -1.36
N ASN A 445 17.67 -15.05 -1.46
CA ASN A 445 17.05 -16.03 -2.34
C ASN A 445 17.32 -15.73 -3.81
N LEU A 446 17.04 -14.51 -4.29
CA LEU A 446 17.27 -14.09 -5.67
C LEU A 446 18.75 -14.19 -6.06
N ILE A 447 19.66 -13.80 -5.17
CA ILE A 447 21.11 -13.99 -5.37
C ILE A 447 21.43 -15.48 -5.56
N GLY A 448 20.86 -16.35 -4.72
CA GLY A 448 20.99 -17.80 -4.84
C GLY A 448 20.49 -18.34 -6.18
N LEU A 449 19.32 -17.90 -6.64
CA LEU A 449 18.74 -18.31 -7.93
C LEU A 449 19.63 -17.89 -9.11
N LEU A 450 20.15 -16.65 -9.09
CA LEU A 450 21.02 -16.15 -10.16
C LEU A 450 22.34 -16.92 -10.22
N LEU A 451 22.97 -17.16 -9.06
CA LEU A 451 24.23 -17.90 -8.98
C LEU A 451 24.05 -19.38 -9.38
N LEU A 452 22.98 -20.02 -8.90
CA LEU A 452 22.71 -21.45 -9.18
C LEU A 452 21.92 -21.68 -10.46
N SER A 453 21.70 -20.64 -11.27
CA SER A 453 20.93 -20.69 -12.51
C SER A 453 21.44 -21.72 -13.52
N LEU A 454 22.76 -21.91 -13.61
CA LEU A 454 23.37 -22.95 -14.47
C LEU A 454 23.15 -24.36 -13.92
N THR A 455 23.17 -24.54 -12.60
CA THR A 455 22.80 -25.81 -11.96
C THR A 455 21.34 -26.14 -12.25
N LEU A 456 20.45 -25.16 -12.10
CA LEU A 456 19.04 -25.30 -12.44
C LEU A 456 18.85 -25.67 -13.92
N ARG A 457 19.55 -25.02 -14.84
CA ARG A 457 19.49 -25.35 -16.28
C ARG A 457 19.90 -26.79 -16.56
N ARG A 458 20.88 -27.33 -15.84
CA ARG A 458 21.28 -28.75 -15.96
C ARG A 458 20.17 -29.69 -15.48
N ILE A 459 19.56 -29.40 -14.34
CA ILE A 459 18.43 -30.18 -13.79
C ILE A 459 17.24 -30.17 -14.77
N VAL A 460 16.94 -29.03 -15.38
CA VAL A 460 15.88 -28.92 -16.40
C VAL A 460 16.22 -29.71 -17.66
N ARG A 461 17.48 -29.66 -18.12
CA ARG A 461 17.93 -30.41 -19.30
C ARG A 461 17.88 -31.93 -19.09
N ASP A 462 18.22 -32.38 -17.87
CA ASP A 462 18.12 -33.78 -17.46
C ASP A 462 16.67 -34.27 -17.53
N TYR A 463 15.73 -33.47 -17.01
CA TYR A 463 14.30 -33.76 -17.10
C TYR A 463 13.79 -33.85 -18.55
N ASP A 464 14.28 -32.97 -19.43
CA ASP A 464 13.89 -32.94 -20.84
C ASP A 464 14.49 -34.09 -21.67
N GLY A 465 15.30 -34.97 -21.07
CA GLY A 465 15.90 -36.13 -21.74
C GLY A 465 17.01 -35.78 -22.75
N GLN A 466 17.61 -34.59 -22.65
CA GLN A 466 18.73 -34.18 -23.49
C GLN A 466 20.05 -34.64 -22.86
N LYS A 467 20.84 -35.46 -23.58
CA LYS A 467 22.10 -36.04 -23.07
C LYS A 467 23.04 -34.98 -22.47
N ALA A 468 23.62 -35.30 -21.32
CA ALA A 468 24.53 -34.42 -20.58
C ALA A 468 25.94 -34.29 -21.19
N GLU A 469 26.21 -34.98 -22.31
CA GLU A 469 27.56 -35.15 -22.93
C GLU A 469 28.28 -33.83 -23.28
N ASP A 470 27.57 -32.71 -23.44
CA ASP A 470 28.18 -31.42 -23.84
C ASP A 470 28.63 -30.49 -22.69
N MET A 471 28.85 -30.97 -21.47
CA MET A 471 29.47 -30.13 -20.42
C MET A 471 30.52 -30.88 -19.60
N PRO A 472 31.77 -30.38 -19.50
CA PRO A 472 32.71 -30.90 -18.53
C PRO A 472 32.13 -30.76 -17.12
N ALA A 473 32.27 -31.82 -16.33
CA ALA A 473 32.00 -31.80 -14.90
C ALA A 473 33.05 -30.91 -14.25
N GLU A 474 32.75 -29.66 -13.91
CA GLU A 474 33.79 -28.89 -13.22
C GLU A 474 33.35 -27.69 -12.38
N LYS A 475 34.17 -27.51 -11.33
CA LYS A 475 34.43 -26.28 -10.57
C LYS A 475 34.39 -25.08 -11.49
N PRO A 476 34.07 -23.88 -10.98
CA PRO A 476 33.69 -22.75 -11.82
C PRO A 476 34.75 -22.52 -12.89
N CYS A 477 34.44 -22.81 -14.16
CA CYS A 477 35.23 -22.34 -15.29
C CYS A 477 34.91 -20.84 -15.49
N ILE A 478 35.14 -20.08 -14.43
CA ILE A 478 35.18 -18.62 -14.39
C ILE A 478 36.57 -18.23 -14.90
N LYS A 479 36.99 -18.68 -16.09
CA LYS A 479 38.19 -18.14 -16.75
C LYS A 479 37.87 -17.39 -18.03
N GLU A 480 36.86 -17.80 -18.79
CA GLU A 480 36.45 -17.07 -20.00
C GLU A 480 35.25 -16.13 -19.80
N TRP A 481 34.42 -16.38 -18.78
CA TRP A 481 33.21 -15.60 -18.51
C TRP A 481 33.34 -14.60 -17.35
N LYS A 482 34.56 -14.42 -16.83
CA LYS A 482 34.89 -13.44 -15.76
C LYS A 482 34.36 -12.04 -16.05
N GLY A 483 34.30 -11.69 -17.33
CA GLY A 483 33.78 -10.42 -17.80
C GLY A 483 32.28 -10.47 -18.01
N LYS A 484 31.76 -11.16 -19.03
CA LYS A 484 30.54 -10.70 -19.71
C LYS A 484 29.19 -10.97 -19.03
N LEU A 485 29.04 -11.97 -18.15
CA LEU A 485 27.77 -12.21 -17.44
C LEU A 485 27.72 -11.50 -16.09
N VAL A 486 28.86 -11.46 -15.38
CA VAL A 486 29.01 -10.60 -14.19
C VAL A 486 29.08 -9.15 -14.63
N LEU A 487 29.68 -8.76 -15.75
CA LEU A 487 29.58 -7.43 -16.35
C LEU A 487 28.28 -7.22 -17.11
N ALA A 488 27.44 -8.21 -17.42
CA ALA A 488 26.09 -7.94 -17.94
C ALA A 488 25.15 -7.71 -16.75
N ALA A 489 25.17 -8.58 -15.74
CA ALA A 489 24.50 -8.35 -14.47
C ALA A 489 25.03 -7.07 -13.82
N CYS A 490 26.34 -6.86 -13.78
CA CYS A 490 26.98 -5.63 -13.31
C CYS A 490 27.10 -4.53 -14.35
N ALA A 491 26.69 -4.61 -15.61
CA ALA A 491 26.53 -3.41 -16.48
C ALA A 491 25.05 -3.06 -16.68
N VAL A 492 24.14 -3.95 -16.29
CA VAL A 492 22.76 -3.62 -15.95
C VAL A 492 22.69 -3.11 -14.51
N LEU A 493 23.51 -3.64 -13.60
CA LEU A 493 23.59 -3.19 -12.22
C LEU A 493 24.64 -2.09 -11.99
N LEU A 494 25.80 -1.98 -12.69
CA LEU A 494 26.76 -0.88 -12.40
C LEU A 494 26.20 0.48 -12.74
N PRO A 495 25.51 0.76 -13.86
CA PRO A 495 24.96 2.09 -14.09
C PRO A 495 23.94 2.45 -13.02
N PHE A 496 23.26 1.47 -12.42
CA PHE A 496 22.25 1.66 -11.37
C PHE A 496 22.81 1.59 -9.95
N VAL A 497 23.90 0.85 -9.71
CA VAL A 497 24.70 0.85 -8.50
C VAL A 497 25.59 2.07 -8.51
N ILE A 498 26.05 2.57 -9.65
CA ILE A 498 26.72 3.88 -9.81
C ILE A 498 25.67 4.99 -9.84
N ALA A 499 24.43 4.81 -10.30
CA ALA A 499 23.36 5.79 -10.08
C ALA A 499 22.85 5.74 -8.63
N ALA A 500 22.91 4.59 -7.97
CA ALA A 500 22.64 4.41 -6.55
C ALA A 500 23.88 4.60 -5.69
N TRP A 501 25.09 4.83 -6.23
CA TRP A 501 26.35 5.15 -5.52
C TRP A 501 26.81 6.57 -5.80
N LYS A 502 26.49 7.12 -6.97
CA LYS A 502 26.30 8.56 -7.17
C LYS A 502 25.00 9.04 -6.52
N GLY A 503 24.03 8.15 -6.29
CA GLY A 503 22.81 8.40 -5.50
C GLY A 503 22.96 8.07 -4.01
N SER A 504 23.84 7.13 -3.63
CA SER A 504 24.30 6.89 -2.24
C SER A 504 25.60 7.62 -1.93
N GLY A 505 25.94 8.61 -2.77
CA GLY A 505 26.64 9.81 -2.36
C GLY A 505 25.69 10.78 -1.65
N GLN A 506 24.53 10.32 -1.14
CA GLN A 506 24.03 10.90 0.09
C GLN A 506 24.92 10.38 1.23
N GLU A 507 26.03 11.09 1.41
CA GLU A 507 26.52 11.40 2.75
C GLU A 507 25.31 11.66 3.67
N THR A 508 25.48 11.45 4.97
CA THR A 508 24.62 12.08 5.98
C THR A 508 24.71 13.60 5.84
N VAL A 509 24.16 14.14 4.77
CA VAL A 509 23.71 15.51 4.68
C VAL A 509 22.38 15.43 5.41
N HIS A 510 22.26 16.14 6.54
CA HIS A 510 21.00 16.83 6.78
C HIS A 510 20.50 17.27 5.40
N ARG A 511 19.44 16.66 4.84
CA ARG A 511 19.00 17.03 3.49
C ARG A 511 18.78 18.53 3.59
N GLN A 512 19.73 19.28 3.05
CA GLN A 512 19.77 20.71 3.30
C GLN A 512 18.48 21.18 2.66
N ASP A 513 17.69 21.88 3.44
CA ASP A 513 16.35 22.23 3.05
C ASP A 513 16.44 23.31 1.98
N VAL A 514 16.65 22.88 0.74
CA VAL A 514 16.83 23.75 -0.42
C VAL A 514 15.50 24.28 -0.94
N SER A 515 14.40 24.17 -0.18
CA SER A 515 13.08 24.67 -0.59
C SER A 515 13.13 26.17 -0.89
N LEU A 516 13.72 26.95 0.03
CA LEU A 516 13.92 28.38 -0.17
C LEU A 516 14.85 28.64 -1.35
N GLN A 517 15.97 27.92 -1.45
CA GLN A 517 16.92 28.09 -2.55
C GLN A 517 16.28 27.79 -3.91
N THR A 518 15.41 26.78 -4.00
CA THR A 518 14.69 26.42 -5.23
C THR A 518 13.76 27.54 -5.70
N VAL A 519 13.01 28.15 -4.76
CA VAL A 519 12.15 29.31 -5.06
C VAL A 519 12.98 30.52 -5.48
N MET A 520 14.10 30.78 -4.79
CA MET A 520 14.98 31.91 -5.12
C MET A 520 15.71 31.72 -6.47
N GLU A 521 16.08 30.48 -6.83
CA GLU A 521 16.77 30.15 -8.09
C GLU A 521 15.81 30.11 -9.29
N SER A 522 14.60 29.58 -9.10
CA SER A 522 13.56 29.63 -10.13
C SER A 522 13.04 31.06 -10.37
N GLY A 523 13.19 31.93 -9.37
CA GLY A 523 12.69 33.30 -9.39
C GLY A 523 11.17 33.37 -9.35
N GLN A 524 10.48 32.27 -9.03
CA GLN A 524 9.02 32.18 -8.96
C GLN A 524 8.62 31.46 -7.67
N PHE A 525 7.56 31.94 -7.02
CA PHE A 525 6.94 31.29 -5.87
C PHE A 525 5.47 31.01 -6.18
N VAL A 526 5.09 29.74 -6.17
CA VAL A 526 3.76 29.29 -6.58
C VAL A 526 2.86 29.06 -5.37
N PHE A 527 1.83 29.88 -5.22
CA PHE A 527 0.79 29.74 -4.18
C PHE A 527 -0.40 28.95 -4.73
N GLY A 528 -0.73 27.84 -4.09
CA GLY A 528 -2.01 27.16 -4.28
C GLY A 528 -3.12 27.85 -3.50
N VAL A 529 -4.20 28.20 -4.20
CA VAL A 529 -5.33 28.95 -3.63
C VAL A 529 -6.67 28.38 -4.10
N ASP A 530 -7.67 28.42 -3.24
CA ASP A 530 -9.05 28.11 -3.62
C ASP A 530 -9.65 29.34 -4.31
N ALA A 531 -10.02 29.23 -5.60
CA ALA A 531 -10.62 30.35 -6.32
C ALA A 531 -12.12 30.58 -6.00
N SER A 532 -12.67 29.88 -5.01
CA SER A 532 -14.07 29.92 -4.60
C SER A 532 -14.29 30.32 -3.13
N PHE A 533 -13.26 30.86 -2.45
CA PHE A 533 -13.30 31.19 -1.03
C PHE A 533 -13.21 32.70 -0.74
N PRO A 534 -14.25 33.49 -1.05
CA PRO A 534 -14.25 34.92 -0.75
C PRO A 534 -14.39 35.17 0.76
N PRO A 535 -13.74 36.21 1.31
CA PRO A 535 -12.90 37.20 0.65
C PRO A 535 -11.39 36.81 0.62
N MET A 536 -11.06 35.57 0.97
CA MET A 536 -9.67 35.10 1.10
C MET A 536 -8.99 34.95 -0.26
N SER A 537 -9.54 34.11 -1.12
CA SER A 537 -9.14 33.98 -2.52
C SER A 537 -10.35 33.61 -3.37
N TYR A 538 -10.63 34.39 -4.41
CA TYR A 538 -11.76 34.14 -5.28
C TYR A 538 -11.63 34.84 -6.63
N THR A 539 -12.33 34.34 -7.64
CA THR A 539 -12.46 35.03 -8.93
C THR A 539 -13.61 36.04 -8.85
N ASN A 540 -13.32 37.32 -9.10
CA ASN A 540 -14.33 38.39 -9.13
C ASN A 540 -15.15 38.35 -10.43
N ASP A 541 -16.14 39.24 -10.54
CA ASP A 541 -17.02 39.34 -11.72
C ASP A 541 -16.27 39.66 -13.03
N ASP A 542 -15.08 40.26 -12.94
CA ASP A 542 -14.22 40.58 -14.09
C ASP A 542 -13.33 39.39 -14.50
N GLY A 543 -13.42 38.25 -13.82
CA GLY A 543 -12.61 37.06 -14.07
C GLY A 543 -11.21 37.12 -13.48
N GLU A 544 -10.92 38.10 -12.62
CA GLU A 544 -9.62 38.28 -11.97
C GLU A 544 -9.59 37.59 -10.61
N LEU A 545 -8.46 36.93 -10.31
CA LEU A 545 -8.22 36.33 -9.00
C LEU A 545 -7.82 37.41 -8.00
N VAL A 546 -8.65 37.61 -6.98
CA VAL A 546 -8.51 38.64 -5.95
C VAL A 546 -8.80 38.07 -4.56
N GLY A 547 -8.43 38.80 -3.52
CA GLY A 547 -8.71 38.44 -2.14
C GLY A 547 -7.57 38.77 -1.19
N PHE A 548 -7.81 38.57 0.09
CA PHE A 548 -6.83 38.80 1.15
C PHE A 548 -5.57 37.93 0.97
N ASP A 549 -5.71 36.64 0.71
CA ASP A 549 -4.58 35.72 0.47
C ASP A 549 -3.80 36.10 -0.79
N ILE A 550 -4.48 36.62 -1.80
CA ILE A 550 -3.84 37.06 -3.06
C ILE A 550 -2.95 38.27 -2.80
N ASP A 551 -3.43 39.26 -2.05
CA ASP A 551 -2.63 40.43 -1.69
C ASP A 551 -1.52 40.08 -0.69
N LEU A 552 -1.80 39.20 0.28
CA LEU A 552 -0.83 38.67 1.22
C LEU A 552 0.32 37.97 0.49
N ALA A 553 0.01 37.04 -0.41
CA ALA A 553 0.99 36.29 -1.17
C ALA A 553 1.81 37.22 -2.10
N ARG A 554 1.18 38.21 -2.77
CA ARG A 554 1.91 39.22 -3.56
C ARG A 554 2.91 40.02 -2.73
N GLU A 555 2.53 40.43 -1.53
CA GLU A 555 3.43 41.14 -0.62
C GLU A 555 4.58 40.25 -0.14
N ILE A 556 4.31 38.97 0.17
CA ILE A 556 5.35 37.98 0.51
C ILE A 556 6.34 37.80 -0.65
N CYS A 557 5.84 37.56 -1.86
CA CYS A 557 6.65 37.42 -3.08
C CYS A 557 7.49 38.68 -3.36
N SER A 558 6.91 39.88 -3.19
CA SER A 558 7.59 41.17 -3.33
C SER A 558 8.78 41.29 -2.37
N ARG A 559 8.57 40.98 -1.07
CA ARG A 559 9.62 40.99 -0.05
C ARG A 559 10.68 39.90 -0.25
N MET A 560 10.34 38.82 -0.94
CA MET A 560 11.28 37.77 -1.35
C MET A 560 12.04 38.11 -2.64
N GLY A 561 11.56 39.07 -3.43
CA GLY A 561 12.15 39.44 -4.72
C GLY A 561 11.91 38.39 -5.81
N VAL A 562 10.82 37.63 -5.72
CA VAL A 562 10.44 36.56 -6.67
C VAL A 562 9.09 36.88 -7.33
N ALA A 563 8.87 36.37 -8.53
CA ALA A 563 7.57 36.49 -9.20
C ALA A 563 6.53 35.64 -8.47
N CYS A 564 5.34 36.20 -8.27
CA CYS A 564 4.26 35.50 -7.60
C CYS A 564 3.35 34.83 -8.62
N VAL A 565 3.20 33.51 -8.50
CA VAL A 565 2.29 32.73 -9.35
C VAL A 565 1.16 32.21 -8.47
N MET A 566 -0.07 32.62 -8.79
CA MET A 566 -1.26 32.08 -8.14
C MET A 566 -1.79 30.93 -8.97
N GLN A 567 -1.88 29.76 -8.35
CA GLN A 567 -2.40 28.55 -8.97
C GLN A 567 -3.73 28.19 -8.31
N PRO A 568 -4.87 28.42 -8.99
CA PRO A 568 -6.15 27.88 -8.56
C PRO A 568 -6.06 26.36 -8.47
N ILE A 569 -6.52 25.80 -7.35
CA ILE A 569 -6.57 24.36 -7.10
C ILE A 569 -7.97 23.96 -6.66
N ALA A 570 -8.38 22.74 -6.98
CA ALA A 570 -9.54 22.13 -6.33
C ALA A 570 -9.12 21.77 -4.90
N TRP A 571 -9.91 22.17 -3.90
CA TRP A 571 -9.54 21.96 -2.49
C TRP A 571 -9.36 20.49 -2.11
N ASN A 572 -10.04 19.58 -2.80
CA ASN A 572 -9.89 18.13 -2.60
C ASN A 572 -8.55 17.56 -3.12
N ASP A 573 -7.85 18.28 -4.00
CA ASP A 573 -6.60 17.83 -4.62
C ASP A 573 -5.37 18.55 -4.03
N LYS A 574 -5.55 19.40 -3.02
CA LYS A 574 -4.54 20.34 -2.51
C LYS A 574 -3.26 19.65 -2.01
N GLU A 575 -3.37 18.50 -1.36
CA GLU A 575 -2.21 17.71 -0.91
C GLU A 575 -1.45 17.12 -2.11
N ALA A 576 -2.16 16.61 -3.12
CA ALA A 576 -1.53 16.05 -4.32
C ALA A 576 -0.85 17.14 -5.18
N GLU A 577 -1.44 18.34 -5.26
CA GLU A 577 -0.85 19.52 -5.90
C GLU A 577 0.45 19.94 -5.19
N LEU A 578 0.45 19.95 -3.86
CA LEU A 578 1.60 20.32 -3.05
C LEU A 578 2.72 19.26 -3.10
N ASP A 579 2.39 17.98 -2.99
CA ASP A 579 3.36 16.88 -3.02
C ASP A 579 4.02 16.71 -4.40
N SER A 580 3.26 17.00 -5.46
CA SER A 580 3.78 16.98 -6.84
C SER A 580 4.61 18.22 -7.21
N ARG A 581 4.78 19.16 -6.28
CA ARG A 581 5.48 20.45 -6.48
C ARG A 581 4.91 21.31 -7.62
N ARG A 582 3.62 21.16 -7.93
CA ARG A 582 2.92 22.10 -8.83
C ARG A 582 2.66 23.43 -8.14
N ILE A 583 2.52 23.39 -6.82
CA ILE A 583 2.48 24.55 -5.93
C ILE A 583 3.58 24.41 -4.88
N ASP A 584 4.05 25.52 -4.32
CA ASP A 584 5.08 25.54 -3.27
C ASP A 584 4.48 25.63 -1.88
N CYS A 585 3.29 26.21 -1.76
CA CYS A 585 2.54 26.32 -0.53
C CYS A 585 1.04 26.43 -0.80
N ILE A 586 0.23 26.32 0.25
CA ILE A 586 -1.23 26.41 0.22
C ILE A 586 -1.66 27.52 1.17
N ALA A 587 -2.47 28.48 0.69
CA ALA A 587 -3.04 29.52 1.53
C ALA A 587 -4.31 29.02 2.26
N SER A 588 -4.69 29.69 3.36
CA SER A 588 -5.90 29.40 4.13
C SER A 588 -6.02 27.94 4.61
N MET A 589 -4.92 27.33 5.05
CA MET A 589 -4.94 26.02 5.68
C MET A 589 -5.31 26.12 7.15
N SER A 590 -6.36 25.43 7.58
CA SER A 590 -6.75 25.35 8.99
C SER A 590 -5.67 24.68 9.84
N VAL A 591 -5.37 25.30 10.99
CA VAL A 591 -4.47 24.78 12.02
C VAL A 591 -5.26 23.80 12.87
N LEU A 592 -4.92 22.52 12.74
CA LEU A 592 -5.54 21.45 13.52
C LEU A 592 -4.86 21.28 14.89
N PRO A 593 -5.58 20.79 15.92
CA PRO A 593 -5.00 20.48 17.23
C PRO A 593 -3.90 19.42 17.20
N GLN A 594 -3.91 18.57 16.16
CA GLN A 594 -2.92 17.53 15.91
C GLN A 594 -2.00 17.94 14.76
N PRO A 595 -0.67 17.71 14.85
CA PRO A 595 0.24 18.01 13.76
C PRO A 595 -0.15 17.26 12.48
N LEU A 596 -0.16 17.95 11.34
CA LEU A 596 -0.39 17.32 10.04
C LEU A 596 0.76 16.35 9.74
N GLU A 597 0.43 15.10 9.40
CA GLU A 597 1.43 14.06 9.08
C GLU A 597 2.19 14.36 7.76
N THR A 598 1.58 15.14 6.87
CA THR A 598 2.06 15.39 5.49
C THR A 598 2.56 16.82 5.25
N MET A 599 2.28 17.77 6.16
CA MET A 599 2.51 19.21 5.94
C MET A 599 3.09 19.90 7.18
N CYS A 600 3.84 20.98 6.96
CA CYS A 600 4.20 21.92 8.01
C CYS A 600 3.53 23.28 7.77
N LEU A 601 3.10 23.95 8.83
CA LEU A 601 2.35 25.21 8.74
C LEU A 601 3.21 26.40 9.19
N SER A 602 2.91 27.59 8.66
CA SER A 602 3.28 28.86 9.30
C SER A 602 2.55 29.04 10.63
N GLU A 603 2.90 30.07 11.39
CA GLU A 603 2.00 30.59 12.40
C GLU A 603 0.71 31.07 11.73
N ALA A 604 -0.38 30.96 12.49
CA ALA A 604 -1.67 31.43 12.05
C ALA A 604 -1.67 32.94 11.84
N TYR A 605 -2.29 33.37 10.75
CA TYR A 605 -2.42 34.78 10.39
C TYR A 605 -3.86 35.28 10.47
N VAL A 606 -4.86 34.41 10.46
CA VAL A 606 -6.28 34.80 10.62
C VAL A 606 -6.98 33.84 11.58
N ASN A 607 -7.88 34.37 12.40
CA ASN A 607 -8.82 33.55 13.16
C ASN A 607 -10.14 33.46 12.40
N ASP A 608 -10.71 32.27 12.34
CA ASP A 608 -12.02 31.99 11.76
C ASP A 608 -12.90 31.21 12.75
N ASN A 609 -14.20 31.21 12.50
CA ASN A 609 -15.19 30.47 13.27
C ASN A 609 -16.10 29.70 12.32
N LEU A 610 -16.40 28.45 12.67
CA LEU A 610 -17.37 27.65 11.94
C LEU A 610 -18.79 28.04 12.40
N VAL A 611 -19.52 28.76 11.55
CA VAL A 611 -20.79 29.38 11.92
C VAL A 611 -21.97 28.84 11.12
N PHE A 612 -23.15 28.89 11.76
CA PHE A 612 -24.40 28.55 11.10
C PHE A 612 -25.06 29.80 10.54
N VAL A 613 -25.37 29.78 9.24
CA VAL A 613 -26.06 30.85 8.53
C VAL A 613 -27.47 30.41 8.19
N VAL A 614 -28.44 31.22 8.60
CA VAL A 614 -29.86 31.04 8.27
C VAL A 614 -30.41 32.29 7.59
N ARG A 615 -31.55 32.15 6.91
CA ARG A 615 -32.28 33.30 6.38
C ARG A 615 -32.84 34.17 7.51
N GLY A 616 -32.95 35.47 7.29
CA GLY A 616 -33.47 36.43 8.27
C GLY A 616 -34.97 36.30 8.57
N ASP A 617 -35.71 35.48 7.82
CA ASP A 617 -37.09 35.08 8.12
C ASP A 617 -37.19 33.68 8.77
N SER A 618 -36.05 33.05 9.06
CA SER A 618 -36.00 31.77 9.77
C SER A 618 -36.42 31.93 11.24
N ARG A 619 -36.97 30.85 11.80
CA ARG A 619 -37.27 30.74 13.25
C ARG A 619 -36.15 30.05 14.03
N ILE A 620 -35.08 29.64 13.35
CA ILE A 620 -33.90 29.00 13.95
C ILE A 620 -33.07 30.13 14.57
N MET A 621 -32.93 30.10 15.89
CA MET A 621 -32.24 31.15 16.65
C MET A 621 -30.98 30.64 17.35
N TRP A 622 -30.87 29.32 17.54
CA TRP A 622 -29.80 28.65 18.27
C TRP A 622 -29.42 27.33 17.58
N MET A 623 -28.23 26.80 17.85
CA MET A 623 -27.77 25.52 17.31
C MET A 623 -28.72 24.36 17.65
N ARG A 624 -29.32 24.36 18.84
CA ARG A 624 -30.33 23.35 19.25
C ARG A 624 -31.59 23.32 18.38
N ASP A 625 -31.90 24.41 17.66
CA ASP A 625 -33.08 24.50 16.80
C ASP A 625 -32.84 23.82 15.44
N LEU A 626 -31.61 23.40 15.16
CA LEU A 626 -31.22 22.69 13.93
C LEU A 626 -31.64 21.22 13.94
N LYS A 627 -32.06 20.67 15.08
CA LYS A 627 -32.52 19.28 15.16
C LYS A 627 -33.67 19.00 14.18
N GLY A 628 -33.47 18.01 13.32
CA GLY A 628 -34.38 17.60 12.26
C GLY A 628 -34.39 18.52 11.03
N LYS A 629 -33.43 19.44 10.89
CA LYS A 629 -33.30 20.38 9.77
C LYS A 629 -32.35 19.89 8.70
N VAL A 630 -32.44 20.49 7.51
CA VAL A 630 -31.54 20.26 6.39
C VAL A 630 -30.38 21.25 6.46
N LEU A 631 -29.18 20.74 6.73
CA LEU A 631 -27.96 21.52 6.90
C LEU A 631 -27.03 21.29 5.71
N GLY A 632 -26.64 22.35 4.99
CA GLY A 632 -25.61 22.26 3.97
C GLY A 632 -24.21 22.56 4.51
N VAL A 633 -23.19 21.92 3.95
CA VAL A 633 -21.79 22.08 4.33
C VAL A 633 -20.88 21.71 3.16
N GLN A 634 -19.73 22.35 3.03
CA GLN A 634 -18.74 22.01 1.99
C GLN A 634 -18.12 20.63 2.27
N ILE A 635 -18.06 19.75 1.27
CA ILE A 635 -17.43 18.43 1.42
C ILE A 635 -15.90 18.55 1.43
N GLY A 636 -15.23 17.76 2.27
CA GLY A 636 -13.76 17.72 2.35
C GLY A 636 -13.12 18.92 3.04
N SER A 637 -13.90 19.78 3.71
CA SER A 637 -13.40 20.85 4.55
C SER A 637 -13.30 20.42 6.03
N THR A 638 -12.48 21.13 6.81
CA THR A 638 -12.43 20.97 8.27
C THR A 638 -13.78 21.22 8.92
N THR A 639 -14.61 22.08 8.32
CA THR A 639 -16.00 22.30 8.72
C THR A 639 -16.85 21.03 8.64
N PHE A 640 -16.65 20.22 7.60
CA PHE A 640 -17.33 18.92 7.46
C PHE A 640 -16.89 17.93 8.52
N ASP A 641 -15.57 17.84 8.75
CA ASP A 641 -14.99 16.94 9.72
C ASP A 641 -15.43 17.30 11.15
N ALA A 642 -15.41 18.59 11.49
CA ALA A 642 -15.91 19.12 12.76
C ALA A 642 -17.40 18.80 12.94
N LEU A 643 -18.20 18.90 11.88
CA LEU A 643 -19.60 18.52 11.93
C LEU A 643 -19.73 17.01 12.19
N GLN A 644 -19.03 16.16 11.45
CA GLN A 644 -19.07 14.70 11.62
C GLN A 644 -18.66 14.25 13.03
N ALA A 645 -17.70 14.95 13.64
CA ALA A 645 -17.28 14.70 15.02
C ALA A 645 -18.29 15.19 16.07
N SER A 646 -19.23 16.06 15.70
CA SER A 646 -20.23 16.63 16.61
C SER A 646 -21.46 15.74 16.79
N GLU A 647 -22.15 15.88 17.94
CA GLU A 647 -23.43 15.20 18.16
C GLU A 647 -24.52 15.68 17.18
N LEU A 648 -24.39 16.91 16.66
CA LEU A 648 -25.34 17.52 15.74
C LEU A 648 -25.46 16.76 14.42
N TYR A 649 -24.40 16.09 13.95
CA TYR A 649 -24.42 15.33 12.70
C TYR A 649 -25.51 14.26 12.66
N LYS A 650 -25.79 13.63 13.82
CA LYS A 650 -26.82 12.60 13.95
C LYS A 650 -28.24 13.17 14.02
N GLU A 651 -28.35 14.47 14.28
CA GLU A 651 -29.62 15.15 14.54
C GLU A 651 -30.13 15.94 13.33
N VAL A 652 -29.32 16.09 12.26
CA VAL A 652 -29.66 16.88 11.07
C VAL A 652 -29.57 16.04 9.80
N THR A 653 -30.21 16.50 8.72
CA THR A 653 -30.00 15.94 7.38
C THR A 653 -28.91 16.74 6.69
N VAL A 654 -27.74 16.14 6.48
CA VAL A 654 -26.58 16.82 5.90
C VAL A 654 -26.60 16.76 4.37
N VAL A 655 -26.41 17.91 3.73
CA VAL A 655 -26.28 18.05 2.28
C VAL A 655 -24.84 18.50 1.95
N PRO A 656 -23.97 17.59 1.46
CA PRO A 656 -22.62 17.95 1.06
C PRO A 656 -22.65 18.78 -0.23
N LEU A 657 -21.88 19.87 -0.26
CA LEU A 657 -21.79 20.80 -1.39
C LEU A 657 -20.35 21.07 -1.78
N ALA A 658 -20.15 21.62 -2.98
CA ALA A 658 -18.81 21.78 -3.56
C ALA A 658 -17.98 22.86 -2.86
N ASP A 659 -18.62 23.96 -2.44
CA ASP A 659 -17.96 25.12 -1.84
C ASP A 659 -18.91 25.90 -0.91
N ASN A 660 -18.35 26.81 -0.12
CA ASN A 660 -19.09 27.68 0.81
C ASN A 660 -20.16 28.55 0.12
N MET A 661 -19.91 29.01 -1.11
CA MET A 661 -20.86 29.85 -1.84
C MET A 661 -22.09 29.06 -2.30
N ALA A 662 -21.90 27.81 -2.72
CA ALA A 662 -22.97 26.89 -3.07
C ALA A 662 -23.86 26.60 -1.86
N VAL A 663 -23.28 26.44 -0.65
CA VAL A 663 -24.03 26.30 0.60
C VAL A 663 -24.93 27.52 0.83
N LEU A 664 -24.34 28.71 0.83
CA LEU A 664 -25.07 29.95 1.11
C LEU A 664 -26.12 30.27 0.04
N GLN A 665 -25.85 29.94 -1.22
CA GLN A 665 -26.82 30.05 -2.31
C GLN A 665 -28.02 29.12 -2.10
N GLN A 666 -27.80 27.88 -1.67
CA GLN A 666 -28.91 26.95 -1.42
C GLN A 666 -29.74 27.32 -0.17
N VAL A 667 -29.11 27.96 0.84
CA VAL A 667 -29.84 28.60 1.95
C VAL A 667 -30.73 29.73 1.42
N ARG A 668 -30.21 30.60 0.55
CA ARG A 668 -30.99 31.67 -0.11
C ARG A 668 -32.20 31.11 -0.86
N GLU A 669 -31.99 30.04 -1.63
CA GLU A 669 -32.99 29.36 -2.44
C GLU A 669 -34.03 28.54 -1.66
N LYS A 670 -33.92 28.48 -0.31
CA LYS A 670 -34.77 27.67 0.58
C LYS A 670 -34.66 26.15 0.34
N LYS A 671 -33.57 25.70 -0.26
CA LYS A 671 -33.26 24.26 -0.38
C LYS A 671 -32.67 23.71 0.92
N LEU A 672 -32.01 24.57 1.69
CA LEU A 672 -31.45 24.28 3.00
C LEU A 672 -32.14 25.13 4.07
N ASP A 673 -32.31 24.56 5.26
CA ASP A 673 -32.78 25.29 6.44
C ASP A 673 -31.66 26.15 7.06
N ALA A 674 -30.41 25.65 6.99
CA ALA A 674 -29.20 26.33 7.44
C ALA A 674 -27.98 25.90 6.61
N GLY A 675 -26.93 26.72 6.62
CA GLY A 675 -25.61 26.38 6.09
C GLY A 675 -24.56 26.47 7.19
N LEU A 676 -23.67 25.49 7.29
CA LEU A 676 -22.49 25.54 8.14
C LEU A 676 -21.28 25.89 7.26
N VAL A 677 -20.67 27.04 7.53
CA VAL A 677 -19.62 27.65 6.70
C VAL A 677 -18.61 28.42 7.57
N ASP A 678 -17.45 28.74 7.01
CA ASP A 678 -16.48 29.68 7.59
C ASP A 678 -17.10 31.07 7.79
N SER A 679 -16.80 31.71 8.92
CA SER A 679 -17.36 33.01 9.29
C SER A 679 -16.94 34.10 8.32
N LEU A 680 -15.70 34.03 7.81
CA LEU A 680 -15.18 34.98 6.82
C LEU A 680 -16.03 34.96 5.54
N ALA A 681 -16.37 33.76 5.05
CA ALA A 681 -17.23 33.58 3.87
C ALA A 681 -18.67 34.01 4.16
N ALA A 682 -19.21 33.69 5.34
CA ALA A 682 -20.54 34.13 5.77
C ALA A 682 -20.65 35.66 5.79
N PHE A 683 -19.70 36.36 6.43
CA PHE A 683 -19.71 37.81 6.52
C PHE A 683 -19.63 38.48 5.15
N TYR A 684 -18.76 37.98 4.27
CA TYR A 684 -18.65 38.50 2.91
C TYR A 684 -19.94 38.31 2.11
N PHE A 685 -20.53 37.10 2.16
CA PHE A 685 -21.76 36.80 1.44
C PHE A 685 -22.94 37.64 1.94
N ILE A 686 -23.09 37.78 3.26
CA ILE A 686 -24.18 38.56 3.85
C ILE A 686 -24.04 40.04 3.48
N ARG A 687 -22.81 40.57 3.49
CA ARG A 687 -22.53 41.96 3.15
C ARG A 687 -22.74 42.27 1.67
N SER A 688 -22.42 41.33 0.79
CA SER A 688 -22.63 41.45 -0.66
C SER A 688 -24.07 41.18 -1.09
N SER A 689 -24.88 40.56 -0.23
CA SER A 689 -26.29 40.24 -0.50
C SER A 689 -27.25 41.37 -0.12
N LYS A 690 -28.37 41.46 -0.84
CA LYS A 690 -29.53 42.32 -0.49
C LYS A 690 -30.52 41.63 0.44
N ASP A 691 -30.41 40.31 0.58
CA ASP A 691 -31.29 39.51 1.43
C ASP A 691 -30.84 39.58 2.90
N ARG A 692 -31.78 39.45 3.82
CA ARG A 692 -31.46 39.39 5.25
C ARG A 692 -31.08 37.96 5.62
N TYR A 693 -29.97 37.81 6.34
CA TYR A 693 -29.52 36.57 6.96
C TYR A 693 -29.26 36.80 8.44
N PHE A 694 -29.20 35.70 9.19
CA PHE A 694 -28.80 35.69 10.58
C PHE A 694 -27.71 34.63 10.75
N ILE A 695 -26.60 35.02 11.38
CA ILE A 695 -25.58 34.08 11.85
C ILE A 695 -26.01 33.68 13.26
N LEU A 696 -26.12 32.38 13.53
CA LEU A 696 -26.48 31.91 14.86
C LEU A 696 -25.37 32.32 15.86
N PRO A 697 -25.74 32.65 17.11
CA PRO A 697 -24.79 33.06 18.13
C PRO A 697 -23.87 31.90 18.59
N ASP A 698 -24.25 30.65 18.31
CA ASP A 698 -23.45 29.46 18.58
C ASP A 698 -22.54 29.17 17.37
N SER A 699 -21.23 29.05 17.59
CA SER A 699 -20.29 28.47 16.62
C SER A 699 -20.06 26.99 16.92
N LEU A 700 -19.71 26.21 15.90
CA LEU A 700 -19.39 24.79 16.07
C LEU A 700 -17.96 24.60 16.60
N SER A 701 -17.01 25.40 16.10
CA SER A 701 -15.62 25.45 16.57
C SER A 701 -14.98 26.77 16.17
N GLU A 702 -13.90 27.14 16.84
CA GLU A 702 -12.93 28.15 16.39
C GLU A 702 -11.86 27.44 15.54
N GLU A 703 -11.36 28.12 14.52
CA GLU A 703 -10.25 27.67 13.68
C GLU A 703 -9.25 28.81 13.45
N ASP A 704 -7.99 28.46 13.27
CA ASP A 704 -6.94 29.42 12.92
C ASP A 704 -6.42 29.07 11.52
N LEU A 705 -6.22 30.05 10.65
CA LEU A 705 -5.74 29.85 9.28
C LEU A 705 -4.25 30.19 9.16
N ALA A 706 -3.50 29.28 8.53
CA ALA A 706 -2.06 29.37 8.29
C ALA A 706 -1.71 29.04 6.83
N ILE A 707 -0.45 29.25 6.45
CA ILE A 707 0.09 28.85 5.15
C ILE A 707 0.70 27.45 5.30
N GLY A 708 0.24 26.51 4.49
CA GLY A 708 0.73 25.13 4.47
C GLY A 708 1.87 24.90 3.50
N PHE A 709 2.86 24.14 3.92
CA PHE A 709 4.03 23.75 3.15
C PHE A 709 4.22 22.23 3.24
N ARG A 710 5.01 21.67 2.33
CA ARG A 710 5.46 20.27 2.46
C ARG A 710 6.17 20.09 3.79
N ILE A 711 6.04 18.92 4.42
CA ILE A 711 6.61 18.63 5.75
C ILE A 711 8.13 18.91 5.87
N ASN A 712 8.85 18.82 4.75
CA ASN A 712 10.29 19.00 4.67
C ASN A 712 10.74 20.40 4.20
N ASP A 713 9.83 21.31 3.84
CA ASP A 713 10.13 22.65 3.31
C ASP A 713 10.17 23.71 4.42
N LYS A 714 10.92 23.43 5.49
CA LYS A 714 11.03 24.24 6.71
C LYS A 714 11.75 25.57 6.49
N GLU A 715 12.76 25.66 5.62
CA GLU A 715 13.51 26.89 5.30
C GLU A 715 12.63 27.88 4.55
N LEU A 716 11.88 27.40 3.55
CA LEU A 716 10.87 28.21 2.86
C LEU A 716 9.78 28.66 3.83
N ARG A 717 9.23 27.73 4.63
CA ARG A 717 8.24 28.06 5.67
C ARG A 717 8.78 29.09 6.67
N ASN A 718 10.02 28.94 7.14
CA ASN A 718 10.65 29.87 8.09
C ASN A 718 10.89 31.25 7.47
N LYS A 719 11.24 31.31 6.18
CA LYS A 719 11.39 32.58 5.46
C LYS A 719 10.04 33.29 5.33
N VAL A 720 8.99 32.57 4.95
CA VAL A 720 7.63 33.12 4.88
C VAL A 720 7.14 33.55 6.26
N GLN A 721 7.37 32.74 7.30
CA GLN A 721 7.07 33.08 8.68
C GLN A 721 7.72 34.38 9.12
N LYS A 722 9.03 34.55 8.83
CA LYS A 722 9.75 35.78 9.14
C LYS A 722 9.10 37.00 8.46
N ILE A 723 8.72 36.85 7.19
CA ILE A 723 8.05 37.92 6.44
C ILE A 723 6.68 38.24 7.04
N LEU A 724 5.89 37.23 7.42
CA LEU A 724 4.62 37.44 8.11
C LEU A 724 4.82 38.20 9.43
N SER A 725 5.84 37.86 10.22
CA SER A 725 6.18 38.60 11.44
C SER A 725 6.60 40.05 11.16
N GLU A 726 7.37 40.30 10.10
CA GLU A 726 7.75 41.66 9.67
C GLU A 726 6.52 42.47 9.21
N MET A 727 5.62 41.86 8.42
CA MET A 727 4.36 42.46 7.98
C MET A 727 3.42 42.78 9.14
N LYS A 728 3.45 41.95 10.21
CA LYS A 728 2.72 42.22 11.45
C LYS A 728 3.33 43.40 12.20
N ALA A 729 4.65 43.46 12.29
CA ALA A 729 5.36 44.51 13.02
C ALA A 729 5.31 45.89 12.34
N ASP A 730 5.35 45.94 11.01
CA ASP A 730 5.31 47.20 10.23
C ASP A 730 3.88 47.68 9.91
N GLY A 731 2.86 46.93 10.34
CA GLY A 731 1.44 47.24 10.14
C GLY A 731 0.92 46.97 8.72
N THR A 732 1.71 46.36 7.83
CA THR A 732 1.26 46.00 6.48
C THR A 732 0.13 44.98 6.52
N LEU A 733 0.25 43.98 7.40
CA LEU A 733 -0.75 42.93 7.54
C LEU A 733 -2.08 43.49 8.07
N GLY A 734 -2.03 44.43 9.03
CA GLY A 734 -3.23 45.14 9.51
C GLY A 734 -3.88 46.03 8.44
N LYS A 735 -3.11 46.65 7.54
CA LYS A 735 -3.66 47.40 6.39
C LYS A 735 -4.37 46.47 5.40
N LEU A 736 -3.82 45.29 5.14
CA LEU A 736 -4.48 44.27 4.31
C LEU A 736 -5.78 43.78 4.96
N SER A 737 -5.77 43.57 6.28
CA SER A 737 -6.97 43.20 7.03
C SER A 737 -8.04 44.30 6.92
N GLN A 738 -7.67 45.55 7.16
CA GLN A 738 -8.58 46.69 7.05
C GLN A 738 -9.16 46.85 5.63
N LYS A 739 -8.38 46.54 4.59
CA LYS A 739 -8.83 46.59 3.18
C LYS A 739 -9.93 45.58 2.90
N TRP A 740 -9.77 44.34 3.37
CA TRP A 740 -10.67 43.23 3.00
C TRP A 740 -11.80 43.00 4.00
N PHE A 741 -11.59 43.33 5.27
CA PHE A 741 -12.53 43.04 6.37
C PHE A 741 -13.03 44.29 7.09
N GLU A 742 -12.53 45.48 6.75
CA GLU A 742 -12.82 46.76 7.44
C GLU A 742 -12.59 46.75 8.96
N SER A 743 -11.87 45.73 9.42
CA SER A 743 -11.53 45.47 10.82
C SER A 743 -10.19 44.73 10.84
N ASP A 744 -9.52 44.78 11.99
CA ASP A 744 -8.32 44.00 12.23
C ASP A 744 -8.75 42.63 12.76
N ILE A 745 -8.77 41.62 11.88
CA ILE A 745 -9.15 40.23 12.20
C ILE A 745 -7.94 39.35 12.51
N MET A 746 -6.77 39.97 12.65
CA MET A 746 -5.52 39.31 12.98
C MET A 746 -5.57 38.80 14.41
N ILE A 747 -4.89 37.68 14.70
CA ILE A 747 -4.77 37.17 16.07
C ILE A 747 -4.02 38.22 16.94
N VAL A 748 -4.80 38.92 17.77
CA VAL A 748 -4.36 39.64 18.96
C VAL A 748 -4.67 38.74 20.15
N ARG A 749 -3.67 38.00 20.60
CA ARG A 749 -3.54 37.61 22.01
C ARG A 749 -2.24 38.15 22.55
#